data_AF-A0A6C0H7A5-F1
#
_entry.id   AF-A0A6C0H7A5-F1
#
_cell.length_a   1.000
_cell.length_b   1.000
_cell.length_c   1.000
_cell.angle_alpha   90.00
_cell.angle_beta   90.00
_cell.angle_gamma   90.00
#
_symmetry.space_group_name_H-M   'P 1'
#
loop_
_entity.id
_entity.type
_entity.pdbx_description
1 polymer ?
#
loop_
_entity_poly.entity_id
_entity_poly.type
_entity_poly.pdbx_seq_one_letter_code
_entity_poly.pdbx_strand_id
1 'polypeptide(L)'
;MATLDSQFQEIYDTMMGYGNFVIVSGNTIINGNASINSDLCVLGSTILNNNTTMNSNLNILGNLVVNNIGTILSSLYISNNSIINNNLTGAANIYVSGNTYIQNNLQVGNTILINSTTIGSTINISDVTILNQGLNINNIGALNNSLTLNANIINIGNTNSKIFFNGTSTYIASSQLLLSDKLISLNSISNSSGIDLGGDCGIEILGTSGIGYIKTSLDASRYIIQPPLISQLSYIAIQDINNNINISGSAYLNTVSIISSLNVSGITTFNNITALSSLIVNNNASFYGNVSTIGILNVSGNTLFIGNNTIFGNINVSGNVILQGSTSILSNLNVGNSQIIQGNTTYLGILNVLNNSILQNTTILSNITSQGLTMFNNLVTINSNLNISNNYICNNNISINSKLYVSGYTIINNSSSINSSLNVLGNTIINSNITIYSNLNLQNYILLPLPNYPDNTTAKNNGIPIYGFYRTGDIVKIRLNDDPPTITLKGNSTISINYGSAYTELGITVTSPLYTNLYGYIYSIGSGTNNIITNQILVSGTSTLITQPSSLTTGSYLVSYNATDPDGLIGYTTRNLTVTPPPPPPPTGLTSLPTTFTQYGNVFSFSQPPGDSFYQVYSVSMSYSGSIISIGTRTNLLKGAIYIYQIINNVWTQLGNTIVGSANSDQMQYAKLSYDGLSIIVSGYNYKMTTIYSGKVEVYNYNGSSWIKKGQTLYGNTSNINGDFGYQIYISYDTNIITIACWPSISIPVILQVYQYSGTQWIQLGNSINVLPNTNSWQGTYVSSTGLINAYGAYNGSYTYIIASKYNSQSSTWEQLGSMITQSRYNLNGNPTMPLLSESGNIMIVLSNSKTIYSFFYNNIDWIIISSYTVNFDIPPWWPWVSVSADCMLLTSTLPMSNSYLQFYGYKNSAWQFINYYDTAYQYMDGAYNSSNVVCISGNGKYVISSGSGWSLPLNSIRIRIYQIN
;
A
#
# COMPACT_ATOMS: atom_id res chain seq x y z
N MET A 1 2.34 -27.43 -14.29
CA MET A 1 1.40 -26.39 -13.82
C MET A 1 1.13 -26.67 -12.37
N ALA A 2 1.54 -25.74 -11.51
CA ALA A 2 1.41 -25.91 -10.08
C ALA A 2 -0.07 -25.84 -9.70
N THR A 3 -0.44 -26.44 -8.57
CA THR A 3 -1.79 -26.37 -7.98
C THR A 3 -2.32 -24.92 -7.88
N LEU A 4 -1.39 -23.95 -7.80
CA LEU A 4 -1.64 -22.52 -7.80
C LEU A 4 -2.12 -21.98 -9.17
N ASP A 5 -1.61 -22.50 -10.29
CA ASP A 5 -2.03 -22.09 -11.63
C ASP A 5 -3.49 -22.52 -11.90
N SER A 6 -3.87 -23.72 -11.43
CA SER A 6 -5.25 -24.22 -11.54
C SER A 6 -6.23 -23.44 -10.65
N GLN A 7 -5.81 -23.08 -9.43
CA GLN A 7 -6.63 -22.24 -8.55
C GLN A 7 -6.77 -20.81 -9.09
N PHE A 8 -5.70 -20.23 -9.63
CA PHE A 8 -5.80 -18.94 -10.29
C PHE A 8 -6.67 -18.99 -11.53
N GLN A 9 -6.55 -20.02 -12.36
CA GLN A 9 -7.42 -20.19 -13.53
C GLN A 9 -8.89 -20.33 -13.14
N GLU A 10 -9.22 -21.13 -12.12
CA GLU A 10 -10.59 -21.29 -11.62
C GLU A 10 -11.13 -19.99 -10.99
N ILE A 11 -10.29 -19.23 -10.28
CA ILE A 11 -10.62 -17.91 -9.74
C ILE A 11 -10.79 -16.88 -10.87
N TYR A 12 -9.94 -16.90 -11.91
CA TYR A 12 -10.04 -16.02 -13.08
C TYR A 12 -11.29 -16.35 -13.91
N ASP A 13 -11.62 -17.62 -14.11
CA ASP A 13 -12.83 -18.08 -14.81
C ASP A 13 -14.11 -17.70 -14.05
N THR A 14 -14.04 -17.66 -12.72
CA THR A 14 -15.15 -17.22 -11.85
C THR A 14 -15.25 -15.70 -11.75
N MET A 15 -14.12 -14.97 -11.68
CA MET A 15 -14.05 -13.51 -11.57
C MET A 15 -14.38 -12.79 -12.89
N MET A 16 -14.05 -13.39 -14.03
CA MET A 16 -14.32 -12.83 -15.36
C MET A 16 -15.58 -13.42 -16.02
N GLY A 17 -16.21 -14.43 -15.39
CA GLY A 17 -17.41 -15.09 -15.92
C GLY A 17 -17.17 -16.03 -17.10
N TYR A 18 -15.95 -16.54 -17.30
CA TYR A 18 -15.58 -17.41 -18.43
C TYR A 18 -15.96 -18.89 -18.29
N GLY A 19 -16.54 -19.31 -17.16
CA GLY A 19 -17.03 -20.70 -16.96
C GLY A 19 -18.12 -21.21 -17.92
N ASN A 20 -18.51 -20.43 -18.94
CA ASN A 20 -19.62 -20.72 -19.85
C ASN A 20 -19.27 -20.73 -21.36
N PHE A 21 -18.00 -20.68 -21.76
CA PHE A 21 -17.64 -20.81 -23.17
C PHE A 21 -17.45 -22.29 -23.57
N VAL A 22 -18.37 -22.83 -24.38
CA VAL A 22 -18.31 -24.19 -24.94
C VAL A 22 -18.09 -24.12 -26.45
N ILE A 23 -16.99 -24.74 -26.94
CA ILE A 23 -16.80 -25.09 -28.36
C ILE A 23 -17.28 -26.55 -28.52
N VAL A 24 -18.33 -26.79 -29.30
CA VAL A 24 -18.90 -28.13 -29.49
C VAL A 24 -18.23 -28.83 -30.68
N SER A 25 -17.33 -29.79 -30.42
CA SER A 25 -16.55 -30.50 -31.45
C SER A 25 -17.24 -31.77 -32.02
N GLY A 26 -18.57 -31.83 -32.13
CA GLY A 26 -19.33 -33.05 -32.48
C GLY A 26 -20.57 -32.82 -33.37
N ASN A 27 -21.43 -33.85 -33.47
CA ASN A 27 -22.77 -33.71 -34.08
C ASN A 27 -23.68 -32.88 -33.17
N THR A 28 -24.55 -32.06 -33.75
CA THR A 28 -25.52 -31.25 -33.00
C THR A 28 -26.93 -31.77 -33.24
N ILE A 29 -27.61 -32.22 -32.17
CA ILE A 29 -29.01 -32.65 -32.22
C ILE A 29 -29.84 -31.71 -31.34
N ILE A 30 -30.72 -30.94 -31.96
CA ILE A 30 -31.63 -30.03 -31.26
C ILE A 30 -33.01 -30.69 -31.18
N ASN A 31 -33.30 -31.29 -30.02
CA ASN A 31 -34.52 -32.04 -29.77
C ASN A 31 -35.70 -31.19 -29.25
N GLY A 32 -35.50 -29.90 -28.93
CA GLY A 32 -36.54 -28.98 -28.44
C GLY A 32 -36.61 -27.68 -29.25
N ASN A 33 -37.57 -26.79 -28.95
CA ASN A 33 -37.59 -25.47 -29.59
C ASN A 33 -36.39 -24.66 -29.10
N ALA A 34 -35.56 -24.13 -30.01
CA ALA A 34 -34.31 -23.47 -29.66
C ALA A 34 -34.10 -22.19 -30.49
N SER A 35 -33.48 -21.18 -29.89
CA SER A 35 -33.01 -19.98 -30.60
C SER A 35 -31.54 -19.73 -30.30
N ILE A 36 -30.73 -19.61 -31.36
CA ILE A 36 -29.28 -19.45 -31.26
C ILE A 36 -28.91 -18.12 -31.91
N ASN A 37 -28.27 -17.25 -31.13
CA ASN A 37 -28.08 -15.82 -31.43
C ASN A 37 -26.64 -15.43 -31.77
N SER A 38 -25.77 -16.43 -31.97
CA SER A 38 -24.37 -16.27 -32.38
C SER A 38 -24.04 -17.25 -33.50
N ASP A 39 -22.97 -16.98 -34.25
CA ASP A 39 -22.51 -17.88 -35.31
C ASP A 39 -22.26 -19.29 -34.74
N LEU A 40 -22.77 -20.31 -35.43
CA LEU A 40 -22.60 -21.72 -35.04
C LEU A 40 -21.84 -22.47 -36.15
N CYS A 41 -20.66 -22.97 -35.80
CA CYS A 41 -19.87 -23.83 -36.68
C CYS A 41 -19.90 -25.27 -36.15
N VAL A 42 -20.44 -26.20 -36.95
CA VAL A 42 -20.53 -27.62 -36.61
C VAL A 42 -19.64 -28.42 -37.56
N LEU A 43 -18.64 -29.10 -37.00
CA LEU A 43 -17.74 -29.97 -37.76
C LEU A 43 -18.46 -31.25 -38.22
N GLY A 44 -19.42 -31.75 -37.43
CA GLY A 44 -20.24 -32.93 -37.72
C GLY A 44 -21.57 -32.64 -38.41
N SER A 45 -22.51 -33.59 -38.36
CA SER A 45 -23.87 -33.43 -38.87
C SER A 45 -24.78 -32.72 -37.86
N THR A 46 -25.76 -31.96 -38.36
CA THR A 46 -26.76 -31.25 -37.54
C THR A 46 -28.17 -31.76 -37.82
N ILE A 47 -28.94 -32.06 -36.77
CA ILE A 47 -30.34 -32.49 -36.84
C ILE A 47 -31.21 -31.50 -36.04
N LEU A 48 -32.19 -30.89 -36.71
CA LEU A 48 -33.18 -29.97 -36.14
C LEU A 48 -34.53 -30.69 -36.02
N ASN A 49 -34.86 -31.22 -34.84
CA ASN A 49 -36.08 -32.01 -34.63
C ASN A 49 -37.32 -31.19 -34.25
N ASN A 50 -37.15 -29.98 -33.73
CA ASN A 50 -38.22 -29.06 -33.31
C ASN A 50 -37.94 -27.63 -33.79
N ASN A 51 -38.86 -26.67 -33.52
CA ASN A 51 -38.78 -25.32 -34.10
C ASN A 51 -37.47 -24.63 -33.68
N THR A 52 -36.57 -24.43 -34.64
CA THR A 52 -35.24 -23.90 -34.37
C THR A 52 -35.03 -22.61 -35.16
N THR A 53 -34.70 -21.51 -34.45
CA THR A 53 -34.42 -20.20 -35.07
C THR A 53 -32.97 -19.78 -34.86
N MET A 54 -32.20 -19.72 -35.95
CA MET A 54 -30.82 -19.23 -35.98
C MET A 54 -30.80 -17.77 -36.41
N ASN A 55 -30.33 -16.88 -35.54
CA ASN A 55 -30.28 -15.44 -35.82
C ASN A 55 -28.93 -14.97 -36.39
N SER A 56 -27.97 -15.89 -36.56
CA SER A 56 -26.61 -15.67 -37.06
C SER A 56 -26.20 -16.77 -38.07
N ASN A 57 -24.98 -16.72 -38.63
CA ASN A 57 -24.58 -17.67 -39.67
C ASN A 57 -24.49 -19.10 -39.10
N LEU A 58 -24.92 -20.08 -39.88
CA LEU A 58 -24.79 -21.50 -39.57
C LEU A 58 -23.87 -22.16 -40.59
N ASN A 59 -22.69 -22.60 -40.16
CA ASN A 59 -21.69 -23.28 -40.97
C ASN A 59 -21.66 -24.76 -40.59
N ILE A 60 -22.08 -25.64 -41.50
CA ILE A 60 -22.11 -27.09 -41.28
C ILE A 60 -21.19 -27.76 -42.30
N LEU A 61 -20.15 -28.42 -41.80
CA LEU A 61 -19.24 -29.21 -42.64
C LEU A 61 -19.81 -30.61 -42.95
N GLY A 62 -20.70 -31.14 -42.09
CA GLY A 62 -21.44 -32.38 -42.29
C GLY A 62 -22.80 -32.21 -43.00
N ASN A 63 -23.73 -33.14 -42.77
CA ASN A 63 -25.08 -33.07 -43.33
C ASN A 63 -26.02 -32.22 -42.44
N LEU A 64 -27.03 -31.60 -43.03
CA LEU A 64 -28.15 -30.97 -42.32
C LEU A 64 -29.43 -31.79 -42.51
N VAL A 65 -30.12 -32.11 -41.41
CA VAL A 65 -31.47 -32.69 -41.42
C VAL A 65 -32.44 -31.78 -40.66
N VAL A 66 -33.51 -31.34 -41.31
CA VAL A 66 -34.54 -30.47 -40.72
C VAL A 66 -35.87 -31.23 -40.69
N ASN A 67 -36.29 -31.66 -39.50
CA ASN A 67 -37.50 -32.46 -39.32
C ASN A 67 -38.74 -31.61 -38.95
N ASN A 68 -38.55 -30.35 -38.52
CA ASN A 68 -39.63 -29.40 -38.18
C ASN A 68 -39.27 -27.96 -38.63
N ILE A 69 -39.97 -26.90 -38.20
CA ILE A 69 -39.72 -25.54 -38.73
C ILE A 69 -38.31 -25.03 -38.38
N GLY A 70 -37.46 -24.87 -39.39
CA GLY A 70 -36.17 -24.20 -39.28
C GLY A 70 -36.27 -22.77 -39.79
N THR A 71 -35.83 -21.78 -39.02
CA THR A 71 -35.71 -20.39 -39.48
C THR A 71 -34.26 -19.95 -39.31
N ILE A 72 -33.60 -19.53 -40.38
CA ILE A 72 -32.22 -19.06 -40.36
C ILE A 72 -32.24 -17.64 -40.93
N LEU A 73 -32.08 -16.65 -40.06
CA LEU A 73 -32.20 -15.25 -40.44
C LEU A 73 -30.91 -14.65 -41.05
N SER A 74 -29.83 -15.44 -41.08
CA SER A 74 -28.52 -15.10 -41.67
C SER A 74 -28.09 -16.12 -42.74
N SER A 75 -26.83 -16.15 -43.17
CA SER A 75 -26.39 -17.06 -44.23
C SER A 75 -26.18 -18.50 -43.69
N LEU A 76 -26.69 -19.49 -44.42
CA LEU A 76 -26.53 -20.92 -44.14
C LEU A 76 -25.52 -21.51 -45.12
N TYR A 77 -24.43 -22.08 -44.62
CA TYR A 77 -23.43 -22.77 -45.43
C TYR A 77 -23.41 -24.25 -45.07
N ILE A 78 -23.65 -25.12 -46.05
CA ILE A 78 -23.68 -26.56 -45.87
C ILE A 78 -22.75 -27.19 -46.89
N SER A 79 -21.67 -27.77 -46.40
CA SER A 79 -20.63 -28.34 -47.26
C SER A 79 -21.05 -29.69 -47.87
N ASN A 80 -22.07 -30.37 -47.32
CA ASN A 80 -22.52 -31.70 -47.73
C ASN A 80 -24.04 -31.74 -48.02
N ASN A 81 -24.71 -32.90 -47.92
CA ASN A 81 -26.12 -33.04 -48.30
C ASN A 81 -27.09 -32.44 -47.27
N SER A 82 -28.24 -31.95 -47.76
CA SER A 82 -29.33 -31.39 -46.94
C SER A 82 -30.65 -32.11 -47.17
N ILE A 83 -31.29 -32.56 -46.09
CA ILE A 83 -32.63 -33.18 -46.12
C ILE A 83 -33.58 -32.33 -45.28
N ILE A 84 -34.59 -31.74 -45.92
CA ILE A 84 -35.56 -30.84 -45.30
C ILE A 84 -36.95 -31.49 -45.39
N ASN A 85 -37.43 -32.04 -44.28
CA ASN A 85 -38.71 -32.74 -44.18
C ASN A 85 -39.88 -31.79 -43.84
N ASN A 86 -39.62 -30.55 -43.43
CA ASN A 86 -40.64 -29.52 -43.09
C ASN A 86 -40.24 -28.12 -43.59
N ASN A 87 -40.84 -27.02 -43.10
CA ASN A 87 -40.54 -25.67 -43.61
C ASN A 87 -39.14 -25.17 -43.17
N LEU A 88 -38.33 -24.68 -44.12
CA LEU A 88 -37.09 -23.94 -43.85
C LEU A 88 -37.22 -22.52 -44.38
N THR A 89 -36.97 -21.51 -43.54
CA THR A 89 -36.99 -20.09 -43.94
C THR A 89 -35.59 -19.51 -43.79
N GLY A 90 -34.95 -19.14 -44.90
CA GLY A 90 -33.62 -18.51 -44.94
C GLY A 90 -33.71 -17.03 -45.32
N ALA A 91 -33.50 -16.10 -44.40
CA ALA A 91 -33.71 -14.67 -44.67
C ALA A 91 -32.55 -13.98 -45.43
N ALA A 92 -31.36 -14.61 -45.53
CA ALA A 92 -30.20 -14.06 -46.26
C ALA A 92 -29.78 -14.93 -47.46
N ASN A 93 -28.72 -15.74 -47.34
CA ASN A 93 -28.22 -16.63 -48.39
C ASN A 93 -28.16 -18.09 -47.91
N ILE A 94 -28.60 -19.05 -48.73
CA ILE A 94 -28.33 -20.48 -48.51
C ILE A 94 -27.32 -20.96 -49.55
N TYR A 95 -26.18 -21.49 -49.09
CA TYR A 95 -25.11 -22.09 -49.89
C TYR A 95 -25.01 -23.57 -49.54
N VAL A 96 -25.52 -24.44 -50.41
CA VAL A 96 -25.36 -25.91 -50.25
C VAL A 96 -24.51 -26.44 -51.39
N SER A 97 -23.35 -27.00 -51.07
CA SER A 97 -22.49 -27.64 -52.06
C SER A 97 -22.84 -29.10 -52.31
N GLY A 98 -23.58 -29.78 -51.43
CA GLY A 98 -24.11 -31.14 -51.65
C GLY A 98 -25.52 -31.17 -52.28
N ASN A 99 -26.09 -32.37 -52.40
CA ASN A 99 -27.46 -32.57 -52.89
C ASN A 99 -28.48 -32.10 -51.85
N THR A 100 -29.56 -31.45 -52.30
CA THR A 100 -30.62 -30.93 -51.42
C THR A 100 -31.98 -31.54 -51.77
N TYR A 101 -32.65 -32.15 -50.80
CA TYR A 101 -33.99 -32.72 -50.96
C TYR A 101 -34.98 -32.04 -50.00
N ILE A 102 -36.04 -31.44 -50.55
CA ILE A 102 -37.01 -30.63 -49.79
C ILE A 102 -38.42 -31.21 -50.01
N GLN A 103 -39.06 -31.69 -48.94
CA GLN A 103 -40.41 -32.26 -49.01
C GLN A 103 -41.52 -31.19 -48.85
N ASN A 104 -41.26 -30.08 -48.14
CA ASN A 104 -42.23 -29.02 -47.80
C ASN A 104 -41.72 -27.62 -48.22
N ASN A 105 -42.30 -26.53 -47.73
CA ASN A 105 -42.05 -25.19 -48.31
C ASN A 105 -40.64 -24.66 -47.95
N LEU A 106 -39.94 -24.11 -48.94
CA LEU A 106 -38.68 -23.37 -48.75
C LEU A 106 -38.92 -21.89 -49.06
N GLN A 107 -38.64 -21.01 -48.10
CA GLN A 107 -38.73 -19.56 -48.27
C GLN A 107 -37.34 -18.93 -48.16
N VAL A 108 -36.89 -18.26 -49.21
CA VAL A 108 -35.51 -17.72 -49.31
C VAL A 108 -35.44 -16.32 -49.92
N GLY A 109 -34.44 -15.54 -49.51
CA GLY A 109 -34.04 -14.26 -50.11
C GLY A 109 -33.28 -14.48 -51.42
N ASN A 110 -31.97 -14.73 -51.31
CA ASN A 110 -31.06 -15.12 -52.40
C ASN A 110 -30.55 -16.55 -52.18
N THR A 111 -30.32 -17.34 -53.24
CA THR A 111 -29.90 -18.75 -53.08
C THR A 111 -29.01 -19.22 -54.23
N ILE A 112 -27.91 -19.90 -53.90
CA ILE A 112 -27.02 -20.58 -54.85
C ILE A 112 -26.99 -22.07 -54.51
N LEU A 113 -27.72 -22.86 -55.30
CA LEU A 113 -27.76 -24.32 -55.19
C LEU A 113 -26.84 -24.91 -56.25
N ILE A 114 -25.76 -25.56 -55.81
CA ILE A 114 -24.64 -25.92 -56.68
C ILE A 114 -24.86 -27.30 -57.34
N ASN A 115 -25.66 -28.18 -56.75
CA ASN A 115 -25.94 -29.55 -57.22
C ASN A 115 -27.46 -29.85 -57.36
N SER A 116 -27.82 -31.05 -57.82
CA SER A 116 -29.21 -31.48 -58.07
C SER A 116 -30.13 -31.21 -56.87
N THR A 117 -31.18 -30.41 -57.10
CA THR A 117 -32.16 -30.03 -56.06
C THR A 117 -33.55 -30.51 -56.45
N THR A 118 -34.20 -31.27 -55.56
CA THR A 118 -35.58 -31.75 -55.75
C THR A 118 -36.49 -31.12 -54.70
N ILE A 119 -37.57 -30.46 -55.15
CA ILE A 119 -38.54 -29.77 -54.28
C ILE A 119 -39.92 -30.37 -54.52
N GLY A 120 -40.51 -30.97 -53.49
CA GLY A 120 -41.83 -31.64 -53.56
C GLY A 120 -43.05 -30.72 -53.42
N SER A 121 -42.87 -29.44 -53.11
CA SER A 121 -43.96 -28.48 -52.82
C SER A 121 -43.66 -27.07 -53.37
N THR A 122 -43.76 -25.99 -52.57
CA THR A 122 -43.68 -24.59 -53.04
C THR A 122 -42.35 -23.93 -52.66
N ILE A 123 -41.70 -23.24 -53.61
CA ILE A 123 -40.54 -22.38 -53.36
C ILE A 123 -40.94 -20.91 -53.50
N ASN A 124 -40.74 -20.11 -52.43
CA ASN A 124 -41.02 -18.68 -52.42
C ASN A 124 -39.70 -17.91 -52.38
N ILE A 125 -39.39 -17.20 -53.46
CA ILE A 125 -38.13 -16.47 -53.65
C ILE A 125 -38.45 -14.98 -53.73
N SER A 126 -37.77 -14.18 -52.92
CA SER A 126 -37.99 -12.73 -52.87
C SER A 126 -36.99 -11.91 -53.71
N ASP A 127 -35.85 -12.49 -54.12
CA ASP A 127 -34.82 -11.87 -54.99
C ASP A 127 -34.26 -12.86 -56.07
N VAL A 128 -33.02 -12.71 -56.55
CA VAL A 128 -32.45 -13.47 -57.68
C VAL A 128 -32.00 -14.88 -57.24
N THR A 129 -32.47 -15.92 -57.94
CA THR A 129 -32.01 -17.31 -57.75
C THR A 129 -31.32 -17.83 -59.02
N ILE A 130 -30.11 -18.36 -58.88
CA ILE A 130 -29.32 -18.92 -59.98
C ILE A 130 -29.32 -20.45 -59.85
N LEU A 131 -29.88 -21.15 -60.84
CA LEU A 131 -29.96 -22.60 -60.89
C LEU A 131 -29.12 -23.12 -62.05
N ASN A 132 -28.04 -23.84 -61.74
CA ASN A 132 -27.08 -24.25 -62.76
C ASN A 132 -27.48 -25.52 -63.54
N GLN A 133 -28.48 -26.30 -63.09
CA GLN A 133 -28.84 -27.61 -63.68
C GLN A 133 -30.37 -27.93 -63.70
N GLY A 134 -31.23 -26.91 -63.74
CA GLY A 134 -32.70 -27.04 -63.96
C GLY A 134 -33.59 -27.12 -62.70
N LEU A 135 -34.87 -26.76 -62.84
CA LEU A 135 -35.91 -26.70 -61.78
C LEU A 135 -37.14 -27.53 -62.18
N ASN A 136 -37.64 -28.38 -61.29
CA ASN A 136 -38.85 -29.18 -61.52
C ASN A 136 -39.88 -28.88 -60.41
N ILE A 137 -40.97 -28.17 -60.73
CA ILE A 137 -41.98 -27.68 -59.75
C ILE A 137 -43.42 -27.81 -60.27
N ASN A 138 -44.38 -27.95 -59.35
CA ASN A 138 -45.78 -28.27 -59.66
C ASN A 138 -46.74 -27.05 -59.74
N ASN A 139 -46.41 -25.88 -59.18
CA ASN A 139 -47.24 -24.66 -59.20
C ASN A 139 -46.37 -23.38 -59.21
N ILE A 140 -46.80 -22.34 -59.94
CA ILE A 140 -46.15 -21.02 -60.00
C ILE A 140 -47.20 -19.92 -59.74
N GLY A 141 -46.94 -18.97 -58.84
CA GLY A 141 -47.81 -17.83 -58.54
C GLY A 141 -47.05 -16.49 -58.54
N ALA A 142 -47.70 -15.40 -58.95
CA ALA A 142 -47.09 -14.07 -59.07
C ALA A 142 -47.59 -13.09 -57.97
N LEU A 143 -46.68 -12.33 -57.36
CA LEU A 143 -47.02 -11.20 -56.48
C LEU A 143 -47.42 -9.99 -57.34
N ASN A 144 -48.54 -9.33 -57.01
CA ASN A 144 -49.10 -8.16 -57.71
C ASN A 144 -49.79 -8.44 -59.06
N ASN A 145 -50.38 -9.63 -59.23
CA ASN A 145 -51.22 -10.01 -60.38
C ASN A 145 -50.52 -9.97 -61.76
N SER A 146 -49.19 -9.93 -61.83
CA SER A 146 -48.43 -9.96 -63.09
C SER A 146 -47.28 -10.96 -63.02
N LEU A 147 -47.36 -12.02 -63.83
CA LEU A 147 -46.29 -12.99 -64.06
C LEU A 147 -45.57 -12.60 -65.35
N THR A 148 -44.35 -12.06 -65.25
CA THR A 148 -43.54 -11.71 -66.43
C THR A 148 -42.57 -12.84 -66.73
N LEU A 149 -42.78 -13.55 -67.85
CA LEU A 149 -41.91 -14.64 -68.33
C LEU A 149 -41.16 -14.12 -69.57
N ASN A 150 -39.89 -13.76 -69.42
CA ASN A 150 -39.07 -13.29 -70.53
C ASN A 150 -38.28 -14.47 -71.13
N ALA A 151 -38.94 -15.26 -71.96
CA ALA A 151 -38.34 -16.37 -72.70
C ALA A 151 -38.76 -16.31 -74.17
N ASN A 152 -37.88 -16.77 -75.07
CA ASN A 152 -38.19 -16.82 -76.51
C ASN A 152 -39.36 -17.77 -76.85
N ILE A 153 -39.62 -18.78 -76.00
CA ILE A 153 -40.78 -19.66 -76.10
C ILE A 153 -41.29 -19.96 -74.68
N ILE A 154 -42.60 -19.82 -74.48
CA ILE A 154 -43.28 -20.11 -73.20
C ILE A 154 -44.42 -21.08 -73.50
N ASN A 155 -44.35 -22.29 -72.95
CA ASN A 155 -45.42 -23.29 -73.07
C ASN A 155 -46.26 -23.31 -71.79
N ILE A 156 -47.56 -23.01 -71.90
CA ILE A 156 -48.50 -23.02 -70.77
C ILE A 156 -49.52 -24.15 -70.98
N GLY A 157 -49.38 -25.20 -70.16
CA GLY A 157 -50.21 -26.39 -70.19
C GLY A 157 -49.80 -27.42 -71.24
N ASN A 158 -50.30 -28.64 -71.07
CA ASN A 158 -50.25 -29.71 -72.07
C ASN A 158 -51.67 -30.00 -72.62
N THR A 159 -51.83 -31.05 -73.42
CA THR A 159 -53.10 -31.42 -74.05
C THR A 159 -54.28 -31.62 -73.08
N ASN A 160 -54.02 -31.76 -71.78
CA ASN A 160 -55.03 -31.95 -70.74
C ASN A 160 -55.27 -30.71 -69.86
N SER A 161 -54.72 -29.54 -70.22
CA SER A 161 -54.80 -28.34 -69.38
C SER A 161 -56.03 -27.46 -69.68
N LYS A 162 -56.65 -26.89 -68.63
CA LYS A 162 -57.73 -25.88 -68.71
C LYS A 162 -57.28 -24.59 -68.04
N ILE A 163 -57.48 -23.45 -68.71
CA ILE A 163 -57.00 -22.12 -68.30
C ILE A 163 -58.20 -21.15 -68.23
N PHE A 164 -58.29 -20.34 -67.17
CA PHE A 164 -59.38 -19.37 -66.93
C PHE A 164 -58.85 -17.94 -66.76
N PHE A 165 -59.59 -16.95 -67.28
CA PHE A 165 -59.33 -15.52 -67.07
C PHE A 165 -60.64 -14.82 -66.63
N ASN A 166 -60.63 -14.11 -65.49
CA ASN A 166 -61.81 -13.39 -64.94
C ASN A 166 -61.52 -11.88 -64.80
N GLY A 167 -62.40 -11.01 -65.31
CA GLY A 167 -62.33 -9.54 -65.17
C GLY A 167 -63.70 -8.92 -64.89
N THR A 168 -63.75 -7.78 -64.18
CA THR A 168 -64.99 -7.11 -63.74
C THR A 168 -65.15 -5.71 -64.37
N SER A 169 -65.92 -5.61 -65.46
CA SER A 169 -66.48 -4.34 -65.93
C SER A 169 -67.99 -4.49 -66.12
N THR A 170 -68.79 -3.46 -65.78
CA THR A 170 -70.00 -2.97 -66.50
C THR A 170 -70.88 -2.01 -65.65
N TYR A 171 -70.97 -0.74 -66.09
CA TYR A 171 -72.21 0.01 -66.37
C TYR A 171 -73.56 -0.42 -65.73
N ILE A 172 -74.28 0.50 -65.04
CA ILE A 172 -75.74 0.43 -64.72
C ILE A 172 -76.37 1.85 -64.70
N ALA A 173 -77.56 2.02 -65.31
CA ALA A 173 -78.38 3.25 -65.33
C ALA A 173 -79.39 3.35 -64.16
N SER A 174 -79.68 4.56 -63.66
CA SER A 174 -80.80 4.84 -62.73
C SER A 174 -81.32 6.28 -62.86
N SER A 175 -82.63 6.46 -62.73
CA SER A 175 -83.48 7.57 -63.18
C SER A 175 -84.02 8.48 -62.05
N GLN A 176 -83.25 8.78 -61.01
CA GLN A 176 -83.69 9.70 -59.95
C GLN A 176 -82.63 10.75 -59.56
N LEU A 177 -82.84 11.94 -60.14
CA LEU A 177 -82.42 13.31 -59.84
C LEU A 177 -81.16 13.57 -58.98
N LEU A 178 -80.11 14.05 -59.63
CA LEU A 178 -78.90 14.61 -59.02
C LEU A 178 -79.02 16.14 -58.95
N LEU A 179 -79.13 16.72 -57.75
CA LEU A 179 -78.92 18.16 -57.52
C LEU A 179 -77.41 18.43 -57.41
N SER A 180 -76.83 19.00 -58.45
CA SER A 180 -75.37 19.18 -58.58
C SER A 180 -74.82 20.46 -57.94
N ASP A 181 -75.66 21.36 -57.43
CA ASP A 181 -75.22 22.55 -56.70
C ASP A 181 -75.95 22.71 -55.38
N LYS A 182 -75.19 22.73 -54.27
CA LYS A 182 -75.69 22.92 -52.89
C LYS A 182 -75.54 24.37 -52.41
N LEU A 183 -75.44 25.34 -53.33
CA LEU A 183 -75.23 26.76 -53.00
C LEU A 183 -76.54 27.55 -53.08
N ILE A 184 -77.02 28.04 -51.94
CA ILE A 184 -78.03 29.10 -51.86
C ILE A 184 -77.26 30.41 -51.69
N SER A 185 -77.28 31.30 -52.68
CA SER A 185 -76.71 32.65 -52.58
C SER A 185 -77.74 33.61 -52.00
N LEU A 186 -77.42 34.23 -50.86
CA LEU A 186 -78.27 35.24 -50.20
C LEU A 186 -77.70 36.63 -50.51
N ASN A 187 -78.58 37.61 -50.75
CA ASN A 187 -78.23 39.00 -51.09
C ASN A 187 -77.33 39.18 -52.34
N SER A 188 -77.71 38.51 -53.44
CA SER A 188 -77.06 38.70 -54.75
C SER A 188 -77.74 39.85 -55.53
N ILE A 189 -76.95 40.85 -55.94
CA ILE A 189 -77.28 41.68 -57.11
C ILE A 189 -76.57 41.09 -58.35
N SER A 190 -77.02 41.49 -59.55
CA SER A 190 -76.78 40.88 -60.87
C SER A 190 -75.32 40.59 -61.31
N ASN A 191 -74.33 40.80 -60.43
CA ASN A 191 -72.89 40.72 -60.73
C ASN A 191 -72.14 39.73 -59.80
N SER A 192 -72.82 38.77 -59.17
CA SER A 192 -72.21 37.62 -58.47
C SER A 192 -71.28 37.95 -57.29
N SER A 193 -71.35 39.17 -56.75
CA SER A 193 -70.60 39.60 -55.56
C SER A 193 -71.59 39.94 -54.46
N GLY A 194 -71.67 39.09 -53.43
CA GLY A 194 -72.47 39.36 -52.24
C GLY A 194 -71.77 40.42 -51.38
N ILE A 195 -72.49 41.47 -51.01
CA ILE A 195 -72.03 42.47 -50.03
C ILE A 195 -72.90 42.31 -48.79
N ASP A 196 -72.29 41.92 -47.67
CA ASP A 196 -72.90 42.00 -46.36
C ASP A 196 -72.45 43.30 -45.68
N LEU A 197 -73.39 44.20 -45.41
CA LEU A 197 -73.14 45.52 -44.82
C LEU A 197 -73.39 45.55 -43.31
N GLY A 198 -73.69 44.41 -42.69
CA GLY A 198 -74.08 44.37 -41.29
C GLY A 198 -75.52 44.83 -41.11
N GLY A 199 -76.34 43.96 -40.54
CA GLY A 199 -77.79 44.19 -40.44
C GLY A 199 -78.60 42.90 -40.43
N ASP A 200 -78.09 41.84 -39.79
CA ASP A 200 -78.84 40.59 -39.62
C ASP A 200 -79.17 39.87 -40.94
N CYS A 201 -78.31 40.00 -41.95
CA CYS A 201 -78.50 39.32 -43.24
C CYS A 201 -78.31 37.80 -43.07
N GLY A 202 -79.30 37.01 -43.50
CA GLY A 202 -79.25 35.57 -43.32
C GLY A 202 -80.57 34.84 -43.57
N ILE A 203 -80.65 33.61 -43.08
CA ILE A 203 -81.84 32.75 -43.19
C ILE A 203 -82.59 32.80 -41.86
N GLU A 204 -83.82 33.30 -41.85
CA GLU A 204 -84.74 33.10 -40.74
C GLU A 204 -85.45 31.75 -40.89
N ILE A 205 -85.41 30.97 -39.82
CA ILE A 205 -86.12 29.70 -39.67
C ILE A 205 -87.36 29.99 -38.83
N LEU A 206 -88.50 30.10 -39.49
CA LEU A 206 -89.78 30.34 -38.83
C LEU A 206 -90.26 29.06 -38.14
N GLY A 207 -90.23 29.03 -36.80
CA GLY A 207 -90.82 27.97 -36.00
C GLY A 207 -92.12 28.42 -35.32
N THR A 208 -92.98 27.46 -34.94
CA THR A 208 -94.26 27.74 -34.27
C THR A 208 -94.13 28.37 -32.89
N SER A 209 -92.91 28.45 -32.34
CA SER A 209 -92.60 28.95 -30.99
C SER A 209 -91.56 30.08 -30.97
N GLY A 210 -91.27 30.69 -32.12
CA GLY A 210 -90.34 31.82 -32.26
C GLY A 210 -89.56 31.76 -33.57
N ILE A 211 -88.72 32.77 -33.82
CA ILE A 211 -87.88 32.82 -35.01
C ILE A 211 -86.47 32.36 -34.63
N GLY A 212 -86.01 31.28 -35.26
CA GLY A 212 -84.59 30.95 -35.32
C GLY A 212 -83.96 31.64 -36.53
N TYR A 213 -82.65 31.76 -36.57
CA TYR A 213 -81.94 32.35 -37.69
C TYR A 213 -80.50 31.83 -37.81
N ILE A 214 -79.97 31.88 -39.03
CA ILE A 214 -78.54 31.90 -39.32
C ILE A 214 -78.30 33.24 -40.00
N LYS A 215 -77.87 34.24 -39.23
CA LYS A 215 -77.71 35.62 -39.71
C LYS A 215 -76.35 36.16 -39.37
N THR A 216 -75.82 37.10 -40.13
CA THR A 216 -74.57 37.75 -39.76
C THR A 216 -74.77 38.67 -38.57
N SER A 217 -73.71 38.86 -37.77
CA SER A 217 -73.69 39.88 -36.72
C SER A 217 -73.91 41.26 -37.30
N LEU A 218 -74.33 42.22 -36.47
CA LEU A 218 -74.58 43.60 -36.88
C LEU A 218 -73.41 44.28 -37.60
N ASP A 219 -72.19 43.81 -37.39
CA ASP A 219 -70.95 44.30 -38.02
C ASP A 219 -70.45 43.40 -39.18
N ALA A 220 -71.26 42.41 -39.60
CA ALA A 220 -70.93 41.39 -40.60
C ALA A 220 -69.70 40.51 -40.28
N SER A 221 -69.14 40.57 -39.06
CA SER A 221 -67.89 39.88 -38.74
C SER A 221 -68.01 38.38 -38.52
N ARG A 222 -69.22 37.87 -38.23
CA ARG A 222 -69.48 36.45 -37.98
C ARG A 222 -70.94 36.07 -38.24
N TYR A 223 -71.21 34.80 -38.52
CA TYR A 223 -72.58 34.28 -38.48
C TYR A 223 -73.00 33.96 -37.04
N ILE A 224 -74.16 34.48 -36.63
CA ILE A 224 -74.90 34.17 -35.41
C ILE A 224 -76.00 33.17 -35.77
N ILE A 225 -76.03 32.07 -35.02
CA ILE A 225 -76.99 31.00 -35.21
C ILE A 225 -77.89 30.91 -33.97
N GLN A 226 -79.21 30.98 -34.16
CA GLN A 226 -80.22 30.87 -33.12
C GLN A 226 -81.33 29.90 -33.56
N PRO A 227 -81.74 28.91 -32.75
CA PRO A 227 -82.87 28.06 -33.08
C PRO A 227 -84.22 28.73 -32.72
N PRO A 228 -85.34 28.31 -33.34
CA PRO A 228 -86.69 28.71 -32.92
C PRO A 228 -86.98 28.21 -31.48
N LEU A 229 -87.39 29.08 -30.57
CA LEU A 229 -87.47 28.83 -29.13
C LEU A 229 -88.47 27.70 -28.71
N ILE A 230 -88.01 26.59 -28.13
CA ILE A 230 -88.73 25.84 -27.06
C ILE A 230 -87.72 25.43 -25.98
N SER A 231 -88.18 25.47 -24.74
CA SER A 231 -87.46 25.50 -23.46
C SER A 231 -86.70 24.24 -23.02
N GLN A 232 -86.14 23.39 -23.89
CA GLN A 232 -85.33 22.28 -23.36
C GLN A 232 -84.17 21.68 -24.17
N LEU A 233 -83.99 21.94 -25.47
CA LEU A 233 -82.74 21.57 -26.18
C LEU A 233 -82.52 22.55 -27.36
N SER A 234 -81.47 23.38 -27.29
CA SER A 234 -81.26 24.50 -28.21
C SER A 234 -79.91 24.40 -28.94
N TYR A 235 -79.87 23.70 -30.08
CA TYR A 235 -78.81 23.86 -31.09
C TYR A 235 -79.34 23.51 -32.48
N ILE A 236 -78.76 24.11 -33.53
CA ILE A 236 -78.87 23.54 -34.87
C ILE A 236 -78.01 22.28 -34.87
N ALA A 237 -78.61 21.12 -35.14
CA ALA A 237 -77.87 19.88 -35.31
C ALA A 237 -76.91 20.02 -36.52
N ILE A 238 -75.66 20.40 -36.25
CA ILE A 238 -74.52 20.23 -37.17
C ILE A 238 -74.00 18.79 -37.15
N GLN A 239 -74.88 17.87 -36.76
CA GLN A 239 -74.58 16.50 -36.50
C GLN A 239 -74.92 15.65 -37.73
N ASP A 240 -74.08 14.67 -38.06
CA ASP A 240 -74.43 13.66 -39.06
C ASP A 240 -75.49 12.66 -38.53
N ILE A 241 -75.87 11.68 -39.35
CA ILE A 241 -76.86 10.64 -38.98
C ILE A 241 -76.46 9.81 -37.75
N ASN A 242 -75.18 9.87 -37.34
CA ASN A 242 -74.64 9.20 -36.17
C ASN A 242 -74.42 10.16 -34.99
N ASN A 243 -74.99 11.36 -35.06
CA ASN A 243 -74.85 12.46 -34.10
C ASN A 243 -73.44 13.10 -34.02
N ASN A 244 -72.54 12.87 -34.99
CA ASN A 244 -71.16 13.40 -34.95
C ASN A 244 -71.07 14.82 -35.48
N ILE A 245 -70.17 15.63 -34.93
CA ILE A 245 -69.90 16.99 -35.42
C ILE A 245 -68.70 16.97 -36.37
N ASN A 246 -68.87 17.51 -37.58
CA ASN A 246 -67.79 17.66 -38.56
C ASN A 246 -67.51 19.15 -38.83
N ILE A 247 -66.32 19.63 -38.46
CA ILE A 247 -65.85 20.99 -38.70
C ILE A 247 -64.81 20.96 -39.83
N SER A 248 -65.15 21.51 -41.00
CA SER A 248 -64.26 21.54 -42.17
C SER A 248 -63.10 22.55 -42.05
N GLY A 249 -63.21 23.53 -41.16
CA GLY A 249 -62.19 24.54 -40.87
C GLY A 249 -61.44 24.29 -39.56
N SER A 250 -60.79 25.34 -39.06
CA SER A 250 -60.16 25.36 -37.74
C SER A 250 -61.20 25.59 -36.64
N ALA A 251 -60.95 25.12 -35.41
CA ALA A 251 -61.86 25.27 -34.29
C ALA A 251 -61.16 25.80 -33.04
N TYR A 252 -61.79 26.76 -32.36
CA TYR A 252 -61.45 27.15 -31.00
C TYR A 252 -62.64 26.81 -30.10
N LEU A 253 -62.47 25.81 -29.25
CA LEU A 253 -63.51 25.26 -28.40
C LEU A 253 -63.10 25.47 -26.94
N ASN A 254 -63.86 26.30 -26.23
CA ASN A 254 -63.65 26.52 -24.80
C ASN A 254 -64.22 25.32 -24.00
N THR A 255 -64.81 25.56 -22.83
CA THR A 255 -65.33 24.48 -21.99
C THR A 255 -66.38 23.65 -22.74
N VAL A 256 -66.00 22.44 -23.16
CA VAL A 256 -66.81 21.59 -24.05
C VAL A 256 -66.83 20.14 -23.58
N SER A 257 -68.02 19.54 -23.61
CA SER A 257 -68.23 18.11 -23.41
C SER A 257 -68.62 17.46 -24.74
N ILE A 258 -67.77 16.59 -25.26
CA ILE A 258 -67.96 15.87 -26.52
C ILE A 258 -68.54 14.49 -26.19
N ILE A 259 -69.84 14.32 -26.44
CA ILE A 259 -70.57 13.07 -26.13
C ILE A 259 -70.59 12.11 -27.33
N SER A 260 -70.66 12.65 -28.56
CA SER A 260 -70.54 11.93 -29.85
C SER A 260 -69.23 12.31 -30.55
N SER A 261 -68.85 11.66 -31.66
CA SER A 261 -67.52 11.94 -32.23
C SER A 261 -67.42 13.37 -32.79
N LEU A 262 -66.27 14.00 -32.59
CA LEU A 262 -65.94 15.32 -33.16
C LEU A 262 -64.79 15.17 -34.14
N ASN A 263 -65.02 15.57 -35.40
CA ASN A 263 -64.01 15.61 -36.44
C ASN A 263 -63.73 17.06 -36.83
N VAL A 264 -62.48 17.51 -36.75
CA VAL A 264 -62.06 18.85 -37.17
C VAL A 264 -60.94 18.75 -38.21
N SER A 265 -61.14 19.35 -39.38
CA SER A 265 -60.16 19.29 -40.47
C SER A 265 -59.00 20.28 -40.29
N GLY A 266 -59.24 21.43 -39.66
CA GLY A 266 -58.25 22.49 -39.44
C GLY A 266 -57.55 22.44 -38.07
N ILE A 267 -56.76 23.47 -37.78
CA ILE A 267 -56.05 23.61 -36.50
C ILE A 267 -57.08 23.74 -35.39
N THR A 268 -56.89 23.01 -34.30
CA THR A 268 -57.87 22.99 -33.20
C THR A 268 -57.24 23.38 -31.88
N THR A 269 -57.91 24.27 -31.15
CA THR A 269 -57.56 24.62 -29.77
C THR A 269 -58.72 24.30 -28.86
N PHE A 270 -58.46 23.52 -27.81
CA PHE A 270 -59.40 23.20 -26.74
C PHE A 270 -59.00 23.90 -25.46
N ASN A 271 -59.96 24.41 -24.69
CA ASN A 271 -59.74 24.89 -23.33
C ASN A 271 -60.76 24.26 -22.37
N ASN A 272 -60.32 23.35 -21.50
CA ASN A 272 -61.15 22.50 -20.64
C ASN A 272 -62.11 21.59 -21.43
N ILE A 273 -61.67 20.38 -21.78
CA ILE A 273 -62.44 19.43 -22.60
C ILE A 273 -62.73 18.14 -21.84
N THR A 274 -63.96 17.63 -21.98
CA THR A 274 -64.32 16.26 -21.61
C THR A 274 -64.83 15.52 -22.86
N ALA A 275 -64.02 14.64 -23.44
CA ALA A 275 -64.39 13.84 -24.62
C ALA A 275 -64.73 12.40 -24.23
N LEU A 276 -66.03 12.08 -24.22
CA LEU A 276 -66.53 10.73 -23.94
C LEU A 276 -66.42 9.83 -25.19
N SER A 277 -66.53 10.40 -26.39
CA SER A 277 -66.39 9.72 -27.68
C SER A 277 -65.12 10.17 -28.42
N SER A 278 -64.90 9.64 -29.63
CA SER A 278 -63.69 9.87 -30.41
C SER A 278 -63.54 11.34 -30.81
N LEU A 279 -62.32 11.86 -30.67
CA LEU A 279 -61.94 13.19 -31.12
C LEU A 279 -60.89 13.04 -32.22
N ILE A 280 -61.20 13.50 -33.43
CA ILE A 280 -60.33 13.44 -34.60
C ILE A 280 -59.98 14.87 -35.04
N VAL A 281 -58.70 15.20 -35.10
CA VAL A 281 -58.19 16.47 -35.62
C VAL A 281 -57.22 16.18 -36.77
N ASN A 282 -57.58 16.56 -37.99
CA ASN A 282 -56.75 16.33 -39.18
C ASN A 282 -55.66 17.43 -39.39
N ASN A 283 -55.31 18.15 -38.33
CA ASN A 283 -54.23 19.15 -38.30
C ASN A 283 -53.62 19.20 -36.88
N ASN A 284 -52.91 20.27 -36.53
CA ASN A 284 -52.36 20.47 -35.18
C ASN A 284 -53.48 20.67 -34.14
N ALA A 285 -53.28 20.12 -32.94
CA ALA A 285 -54.19 20.27 -31.81
C ALA A 285 -53.46 20.84 -30.58
N SER A 286 -54.06 21.83 -29.92
CA SER A 286 -53.57 22.36 -28.65
C SER A 286 -54.64 22.25 -27.58
N PHE A 287 -54.32 21.58 -26.48
CA PHE A 287 -55.21 21.34 -25.37
C PHE A 287 -54.75 22.12 -24.14
N TYR A 288 -55.52 23.11 -23.74
CA TYR A 288 -55.30 23.93 -22.55
C TYR A 288 -56.29 23.55 -21.44
N GLY A 289 -55.88 23.70 -20.18
CA GLY A 289 -56.73 23.47 -19.01
C GLY A 289 -56.89 21.99 -18.66
N ASN A 290 -58.05 21.62 -18.10
CA ASN A 290 -58.34 20.25 -17.71
C ASN A 290 -58.82 19.43 -18.92
N VAL A 291 -58.08 18.39 -19.28
CA VAL A 291 -58.43 17.52 -20.41
C VAL A 291 -58.79 16.14 -19.88
N SER A 292 -60.00 15.67 -20.16
CA SER A 292 -60.42 14.30 -19.89
C SER A 292 -60.92 13.64 -21.16
N THR A 293 -60.27 12.56 -21.61
CA THR A 293 -60.68 11.84 -22.82
C THR A 293 -60.87 10.37 -22.52
N ILE A 294 -62.11 9.87 -22.66
CA ILE A 294 -62.45 8.45 -22.60
C ILE A 294 -62.40 7.82 -24.00
N GLY A 295 -62.86 8.56 -25.01
CA GLY A 295 -62.75 8.14 -26.41
C GLY A 295 -61.33 8.24 -26.97
N ILE A 296 -61.14 7.70 -28.18
CA ILE A 296 -59.86 7.75 -28.89
C ILE A 296 -59.57 9.19 -29.33
N LEU A 297 -58.36 9.68 -29.07
CA LEU A 297 -57.87 10.95 -29.60
C LEU A 297 -56.93 10.69 -30.77
N ASN A 298 -57.34 11.08 -31.98
CA ASN A 298 -56.53 10.99 -33.19
C ASN A 298 -56.16 12.41 -33.67
N VAL A 299 -54.86 12.69 -33.81
CA VAL A 299 -54.36 13.97 -34.33
C VAL A 299 -53.34 13.71 -35.42
N SER A 300 -53.57 14.17 -36.65
CA SER A 300 -52.58 13.99 -37.73
C SER A 300 -51.40 14.97 -37.62
N GLY A 301 -51.59 16.13 -36.99
CA GLY A 301 -50.55 17.13 -36.77
C GLY A 301 -49.82 16.98 -35.43
N ASN A 302 -49.12 18.04 -35.03
CA ASN A 302 -48.50 18.16 -33.72
C ASN A 302 -49.56 18.38 -32.63
N THR A 303 -49.33 17.80 -31.45
CA THR A 303 -50.21 17.92 -30.29
C THR A 303 -49.49 18.51 -29.09
N LEU A 304 -50.08 19.53 -28.48
CA LEU A 304 -49.61 20.17 -27.27
C LEU A 304 -50.64 20.02 -26.15
N PHE A 305 -50.24 19.53 -24.99
CA PHE A 305 -51.07 19.50 -23.78
C PHE A 305 -50.48 20.40 -22.69
N ILE A 306 -51.25 21.38 -22.24
CA ILE A 306 -50.91 22.33 -21.17
C ILE A 306 -52.02 22.30 -20.12
N GLY A 307 -51.71 21.86 -18.90
CA GLY A 307 -52.67 21.74 -17.79
C GLY A 307 -52.74 20.33 -17.21
N ASN A 308 -53.79 20.05 -16.43
CA ASN A 308 -54.00 18.73 -15.83
C ASN A 308 -54.76 17.82 -16.80
N ASN A 309 -54.12 16.77 -17.29
CA ASN A 309 -54.70 15.86 -18.29
C ASN A 309 -54.92 14.48 -17.67
N THR A 310 -56.13 13.93 -17.83
CA THR A 310 -56.47 12.55 -17.45
C THR A 310 -57.06 11.83 -18.65
N ILE A 311 -56.24 11.01 -19.30
CA ILE A 311 -56.58 10.41 -20.59
C ILE A 311 -56.80 8.91 -20.39
N PHE A 312 -58.07 8.50 -20.50
CA PHE A 312 -58.52 7.11 -20.40
C PHE A 312 -58.50 6.38 -21.74
N GLY A 313 -58.70 7.08 -22.87
CA GLY A 313 -58.67 6.52 -24.22
C GLY A 313 -57.27 6.49 -24.85
N ASN A 314 -57.12 5.74 -25.96
CA ASN A 314 -55.88 5.73 -26.74
C ASN A 314 -55.63 7.09 -27.40
N ILE A 315 -54.37 7.51 -27.42
CA ILE A 315 -53.93 8.73 -28.11
C ILE A 315 -53.06 8.31 -29.29
N ASN A 316 -53.45 8.69 -30.51
CA ASN A 316 -52.66 8.48 -31.72
C ASN A 316 -52.34 9.83 -32.36
N VAL A 317 -51.07 10.21 -32.34
CA VAL A 317 -50.60 11.48 -32.92
C VAL A 317 -49.58 11.18 -34.00
N SER A 318 -49.81 11.59 -35.24
CA SER A 318 -48.82 11.39 -36.31
C SER A 318 -47.66 12.38 -36.23
N GLY A 319 -47.89 13.59 -35.71
CA GLY A 319 -46.86 14.61 -35.46
C GLY A 319 -46.13 14.43 -34.12
N ASN A 320 -45.55 15.52 -33.62
CA ASN A 320 -44.89 15.58 -32.32
C ASN A 320 -45.90 15.71 -31.17
N VAL A 321 -45.57 15.17 -30.00
CA VAL A 321 -46.34 15.34 -28.76
C VAL A 321 -45.52 16.10 -27.73
N ILE A 322 -46.06 17.18 -27.20
CA ILE A 322 -45.46 17.96 -26.11
C ILE A 322 -46.40 17.97 -24.90
N LEU A 323 -45.92 17.53 -23.74
CA LEU A 323 -46.66 17.49 -22.48
C LEU A 323 -46.03 18.46 -21.47
N GLN A 324 -46.73 19.56 -21.15
CA GLN A 324 -46.24 20.65 -20.30
C GLN A 324 -46.98 20.78 -18.95
N GLY A 325 -47.84 19.84 -18.59
CA GLY A 325 -48.54 19.82 -17.30
C GLY A 325 -48.72 18.41 -16.75
N SER A 326 -49.29 18.31 -15.54
CA SER A 326 -49.50 17.02 -14.86
C SER A 326 -50.42 16.13 -15.70
N THR A 327 -49.89 15.02 -16.20
CA THR A 327 -50.58 14.19 -17.19
C THR A 327 -50.61 12.74 -16.76
N SER A 328 -51.80 12.16 -16.70
CA SER A 328 -52.01 10.73 -16.44
C SER A 328 -52.63 10.09 -17.69
N ILE A 329 -51.90 9.19 -18.33
CA ILE A 329 -52.34 8.48 -19.53
C ILE A 329 -52.53 7.01 -19.16
N LEU A 330 -53.79 6.58 -19.10
CA LEU A 330 -54.18 5.24 -18.65
C LEU A 330 -54.15 4.18 -19.76
N SER A 331 -54.31 4.63 -21.01
CA SER A 331 -54.30 3.80 -22.22
C SER A 331 -53.01 4.02 -23.04
N ASN A 332 -52.96 3.54 -24.29
CA ASN A 332 -51.73 3.62 -25.11
C ASN A 332 -51.54 5.03 -25.70
N LEU A 333 -50.29 5.50 -25.72
CA LEU A 333 -49.87 6.69 -26.46
C LEU A 333 -48.97 6.27 -27.63
N ASN A 334 -49.43 6.52 -28.86
CA ASN A 334 -48.68 6.29 -30.09
C ASN A 334 -48.30 7.64 -30.72
N VAL A 335 -46.99 7.90 -30.86
CA VAL A 335 -46.42 9.12 -31.42
C VAL A 335 -45.65 8.81 -32.69
N GLY A 336 -46.14 9.31 -33.82
CA GLY A 336 -45.57 9.10 -35.15
C GLY A 336 -44.29 9.89 -35.42
N ASN A 337 -43.99 10.90 -34.59
CA ASN A 337 -42.72 11.63 -34.62
C ASN A 337 -42.04 11.62 -33.25
N SER A 338 -41.69 12.78 -32.68
CA SER A 338 -40.96 12.89 -31.42
C SER A 338 -41.87 13.30 -30.27
N GLN A 339 -41.47 12.91 -29.07
CA GLN A 339 -42.15 13.27 -27.83
C GLN A 339 -41.23 14.06 -26.90
N ILE A 340 -41.78 15.11 -26.29
CA ILE A 340 -41.12 15.89 -25.24
C ILE A 340 -42.03 16.00 -24.02
N ILE A 341 -41.56 15.54 -22.87
CA ILE A 341 -42.26 15.67 -21.59
C ILE A 341 -41.52 16.69 -20.72
N GLN A 342 -42.25 17.69 -20.25
CA GLN A 342 -41.76 18.78 -19.39
C GLN A 342 -42.53 18.87 -18.05
N GLY A 343 -43.66 18.17 -17.91
CA GLY A 343 -44.46 18.08 -16.68
C GLY A 343 -44.48 16.68 -16.06
N ASN A 344 -44.92 16.58 -14.79
CA ASN A 344 -45.06 15.30 -14.08
C ASN A 344 -46.04 14.38 -14.84
N THR A 345 -45.53 13.30 -15.42
CA THR A 345 -46.33 12.43 -16.29
C THR A 345 -46.32 10.98 -15.81
N THR A 346 -47.51 10.37 -15.75
CA THR A 346 -47.67 8.94 -15.43
C THR A 346 -48.29 8.21 -16.62
N TYR A 347 -47.60 7.20 -17.12
CA TYR A 347 -48.09 6.27 -18.15
C TYR A 347 -48.46 4.94 -17.53
N LEU A 348 -49.71 4.50 -17.70
CA LEU A 348 -50.17 3.16 -17.33
C LEU A 348 -50.34 2.24 -18.56
N GLY A 349 -50.59 2.81 -19.74
CA GLY A 349 -50.65 2.07 -21.01
C GLY A 349 -49.37 2.22 -21.84
N ILE A 350 -49.24 1.45 -22.92
CA ILE A 350 -47.99 1.33 -23.71
C ILE A 350 -47.62 2.68 -24.34
N LEU A 351 -46.34 3.03 -24.27
CA LEU A 351 -45.78 4.20 -24.94
C LEU A 351 -44.99 3.77 -26.18
N ASN A 352 -45.40 4.23 -27.37
CA ASN A 352 -44.71 3.98 -28.63
C ASN A 352 -44.32 5.32 -29.29
N VAL A 353 -43.03 5.54 -29.54
CA VAL A 353 -42.50 6.75 -30.17
C VAL A 353 -41.61 6.36 -31.37
N LEU A 354 -41.94 6.83 -32.57
CA LEU A 354 -41.19 6.49 -33.79
C LEU A 354 -39.87 7.26 -33.95
N ASN A 355 -39.73 8.45 -33.36
CA ASN A 355 -38.46 9.20 -33.35
C ASN A 355 -37.96 9.41 -31.92
N ASN A 356 -37.63 10.64 -31.52
CA ASN A 356 -36.94 10.89 -30.27
C ASN A 356 -37.91 11.00 -29.09
N SER A 357 -37.51 10.47 -27.94
CA SER A 357 -38.28 10.56 -26.70
C SER A 357 -37.45 11.23 -25.61
N ILE A 358 -37.91 12.40 -25.15
CA ILE A 358 -37.29 13.13 -24.04
C ILE A 358 -38.25 13.10 -22.85
N LEU A 359 -37.88 12.36 -21.81
CA LEU A 359 -38.69 12.19 -20.60
C LEU A 359 -38.10 12.98 -19.42
N GLN A 360 -38.96 13.73 -18.73
CA GLN A 360 -38.63 14.47 -17.50
C GLN A 360 -39.70 14.18 -16.44
N ASN A 361 -39.30 13.87 -15.20
CA ASN A 361 -40.22 13.62 -14.08
C ASN A 361 -41.36 12.66 -14.45
N THR A 362 -40.99 11.54 -15.08
CA THR A 362 -41.94 10.61 -15.71
C THR A 362 -41.94 9.27 -14.99
N THR A 363 -43.13 8.76 -14.67
CA THR A 363 -43.33 7.40 -14.18
C THR A 363 -44.01 6.57 -15.26
N ILE A 364 -43.43 5.45 -15.64
CA ILE A 364 -43.98 4.54 -16.66
C ILE A 364 -44.20 3.17 -16.03
N LEU A 365 -45.44 2.72 -16.03
CA LEU A 365 -45.87 1.46 -15.43
C LEU A 365 -46.00 0.32 -16.46
N SER A 366 -45.88 0.63 -17.75
CA SER A 366 -46.09 -0.23 -18.92
C SER A 366 -44.87 -0.27 -19.87
N ASN A 367 -44.90 -1.14 -20.88
CA ASN A 367 -43.79 -1.25 -21.84
C ASN A 367 -43.62 0.04 -22.68
N ILE A 368 -42.37 0.35 -22.99
CA ILE A 368 -41.99 1.48 -23.84
C ILE A 368 -41.26 0.95 -25.06
N THR A 369 -41.63 1.46 -26.23
CA THR A 369 -40.81 1.34 -27.44
C THR A 369 -40.47 2.73 -27.99
N SER A 370 -39.19 2.97 -28.21
CA SER A 370 -38.68 4.21 -28.79
C SER A 370 -37.70 3.87 -29.90
N GLN A 371 -37.99 4.29 -31.13
CA GLN A 371 -37.17 3.95 -32.29
C GLN A 371 -36.01 4.94 -32.51
N GLY A 372 -36.11 6.17 -31.98
CA GLY A 372 -35.07 7.19 -32.03
C GLY A 372 -34.29 7.36 -30.72
N LEU A 373 -33.61 8.50 -30.58
CA LEU A 373 -32.83 8.83 -29.39
C LEU A 373 -33.76 8.93 -28.18
N THR A 374 -33.43 8.21 -27.12
CA THR A 374 -34.17 8.29 -25.84
C THR A 374 -33.30 8.93 -24.77
N MET A 375 -33.76 10.06 -24.24
CA MET A 375 -33.07 10.81 -23.19
C MET A 375 -33.93 10.89 -21.93
N PHE A 376 -33.35 10.46 -20.82
CA PHE A 376 -33.97 10.59 -19.50
C PHE A 376 -33.25 11.67 -18.69
N ASN A 377 -34.05 12.65 -18.27
CA ASN A 377 -33.62 13.79 -17.49
C ASN A 377 -34.44 13.85 -16.18
N ASN A 378 -33.80 14.28 -15.08
CA ASN A 378 -34.38 14.25 -13.73
C ASN A 378 -34.85 12.83 -13.32
N LEU A 379 -35.83 12.75 -12.41
CA LEU A 379 -36.32 11.48 -11.90
C LEU A 379 -37.20 10.80 -12.96
N VAL A 380 -36.75 9.66 -13.47
CA VAL A 380 -37.54 8.79 -14.36
C VAL A 380 -37.60 7.39 -13.72
N THR A 381 -38.83 6.90 -13.52
CA THR A 381 -39.09 5.58 -12.93
C THR A 381 -39.80 4.71 -13.95
N ILE A 382 -39.24 3.55 -14.24
CA ILE A 382 -39.80 2.62 -15.22
C ILE A 382 -40.02 1.25 -14.56
N ASN A 383 -41.28 0.82 -14.50
CA ASN A 383 -41.68 -0.44 -13.86
C ASN A 383 -41.91 -1.59 -14.85
N SER A 384 -41.74 -1.35 -16.16
CA SER A 384 -42.00 -2.30 -17.26
C SER A 384 -40.95 -2.20 -18.37
N ASN A 385 -40.91 -3.13 -19.33
CA ASN A 385 -39.74 -3.25 -20.23
C ASN A 385 -39.54 -2.00 -21.10
N LEU A 386 -38.29 -1.55 -21.23
CA LEU A 386 -37.89 -0.42 -22.07
C LEU A 386 -37.06 -0.93 -23.26
N ASN A 387 -37.60 -0.77 -24.47
CA ASN A 387 -36.92 -1.12 -25.71
C ASN A 387 -36.57 0.17 -26.49
N ILE A 388 -35.28 0.41 -26.70
CA ILE A 388 -34.75 1.55 -27.44
C ILE A 388 -33.99 1.03 -28.66
N SER A 389 -34.48 1.33 -29.87
CA SER A 389 -33.86 0.84 -31.11
C SER A 389 -32.64 1.65 -31.57
N ASN A 390 -32.39 2.80 -30.93
CA ASN A 390 -31.25 3.68 -31.23
C ASN A 390 -30.47 3.97 -29.94
N ASN A 391 -29.96 5.18 -29.76
CA ASN A 391 -29.13 5.55 -28.64
C ASN A 391 -29.94 5.85 -27.36
N TYR A 392 -29.36 5.52 -26.23
CA TYR A 392 -29.87 5.78 -24.89
C TYR A 392 -28.90 6.67 -24.11
N ILE A 393 -29.41 7.79 -23.58
CA ILE A 393 -28.63 8.70 -22.73
C ILE A 393 -29.36 8.92 -21.41
N CYS A 394 -28.69 8.61 -20.30
CA CYS A 394 -29.15 8.89 -18.96
C CYS A 394 -28.27 9.94 -18.29
N ASN A 395 -28.82 11.13 -18.08
CA ASN A 395 -28.07 12.25 -17.49
C ASN A 395 -28.21 12.33 -15.96
N ASN A 396 -29.13 11.59 -15.34
CA ASN A 396 -29.45 11.65 -13.91
C ASN A 396 -29.72 10.26 -13.33
N ASN A 397 -30.08 10.19 -12.04
CA ASN A 397 -30.41 8.93 -11.38
C ASN A 397 -31.67 8.29 -11.98
N ILE A 398 -31.56 7.02 -12.32
CA ILE A 398 -32.67 6.23 -12.87
C ILE A 398 -32.87 4.94 -12.08
N SER A 399 -34.15 4.57 -11.93
CA SER A 399 -34.55 3.24 -11.45
C SER A 399 -35.37 2.55 -12.54
N ILE A 400 -34.82 1.47 -13.09
CA ILE A 400 -35.52 0.57 -14.01
C ILE A 400 -35.79 -0.74 -13.28
N ASN A 401 -37.05 -1.04 -13.00
CA ASN A 401 -37.44 -2.25 -12.27
C ASN A 401 -37.60 -3.50 -13.17
N SER A 402 -37.29 -3.36 -14.46
CA SER A 402 -37.63 -4.26 -15.58
C SER A 402 -36.50 -4.33 -16.61
N LYS A 403 -36.67 -5.09 -17.71
CA LYS A 403 -35.60 -5.27 -18.71
C LYS A 403 -35.37 -3.99 -19.51
N LEU A 404 -34.09 -3.61 -19.67
CA LEU A 404 -33.65 -2.55 -20.58
C LEU A 404 -32.97 -3.19 -21.79
N TYR A 405 -33.50 -2.92 -22.98
CA TYR A 405 -32.90 -3.30 -24.26
C TYR A 405 -32.56 -2.05 -25.06
N VAL A 406 -31.28 -1.89 -25.42
CA VAL A 406 -30.80 -0.77 -26.24
C VAL A 406 -30.01 -1.31 -27.44
N SER A 407 -30.48 -1.08 -28.65
CA SER A 407 -29.78 -1.52 -29.87
C SER A 407 -28.60 -0.60 -30.21
N GLY A 408 -28.70 0.70 -29.91
CA GLY A 408 -27.64 1.67 -30.16
C GLY A 408 -26.68 1.86 -28.98
N TYR A 409 -26.00 3.00 -29.00
CA TYR A 409 -25.04 3.41 -27.99
C TYR A 409 -25.72 3.79 -26.67
N THR A 410 -25.13 3.37 -25.54
CA THR A 410 -25.61 3.70 -24.19
C THR A 410 -24.61 4.57 -23.44
N ILE A 411 -25.06 5.73 -22.96
CA ILE A 411 -24.31 6.58 -22.02
C ILE A 411 -25.05 6.65 -20.69
N ILE A 412 -24.36 6.29 -19.61
CA ILE A 412 -24.84 6.43 -18.24
C ILE A 412 -23.92 7.39 -17.49
N ASN A 413 -24.38 8.62 -17.28
CA ASN A 413 -23.57 9.68 -16.65
C ASN A 413 -23.64 9.70 -15.12
N ASN A 414 -24.69 9.14 -14.52
CA ASN A 414 -24.96 9.16 -13.07
C ASN A 414 -25.42 7.78 -12.56
N SER A 415 -25.60 7.65 -11.23
CA SER A 415 -25.95 6.38 -10.59
C SER A 415 -27.24 5.77 -11.15
N SER A 416 -27.18 4.53 -11.61
CA SER A 416 -28.32 3.82 -12.22
C SER A 416 -28.57 2.48 -11.53
N SER A 417 -29.82 2.24 -11.12
CA SER A 417 -30.26 0.94 -10.60
C SER A 417 -31.15 0.24 -11.61
N ILE A 418 -30.73 -0.95 -12.05
CA ILE A 418 -31.50 -1.82 -12.94
C ILE A 418 -31.80 -3.11 -12.18
N ASN A 419 -33.05 -3.31 -11.79
CA ASN A 419 -33.44 -4.49 -11.00
C ASN A 419 -33.69 -5.73 -11.88
N SER A 420 -33.44 -5.64 -13.19
CA SER A 420 -33.59 -6.73 -14.16
C SER A 420 -32.44 -6.72 -15.19
N SER A 421 -32.58 -7.47 -16.29
CA SER A 421 -31.49 -7.63 -17.26
C SER A 421 -31.25 -6.37 -18.09
N LEU A 422 -29.99 -5.97 -18.23
CA LEU A 422 -29.52 -4.92 -19.17
C LEU A 422 -28.94 -5.60 -20.42
N ASN A 423 -29.55 -5.36 -21.58
CA ASN A 423 -29.10 -5.86 -22.86
C ASN A 423 -28.74 -4.66 -23.76
N VAL A 424 -27.47 -4.45 -24.05
CA VAL A 424 -27.03 -3.39 -24.97
C VAL A 424 -26.28 -4.01 -26.14
N LEU A 425 -26.77 -3.77 -27.37
CA LEU A 425 -26.10 -4.23 -28.58
C LEU A 425 -24.95 -3.29 -28.98
N GLY A 426 -25.11 -1.98 -28.83
CA GLY A 426 -24.07 -0.99 -29.11
C GLY A 426 -23.04 -0.82 -27.98
N ASN A 427 -22.10 0.11 -28.16
CA ASN A 427 -21.11 0.40 -27.11
C ASN A 427 -21.80 0.98 -25.87
N THR A 428 -21.25 0.68 -24.69
CA THR A 428 -21.74 1.21 -23.41
C THR A 428 -20.62 1.99 -22.73
N ILE A 429 -20.85 3.28 -22.45
CA ILE A 429 -19.98 4.10 -21.59
C ILE A 429 -20.69 4.36 -20.26
N ILE A 430 -20.00 4.00 -19.19
CA ILE A 430 -20.48 4.12 -17.81
C ILE A 430 -19.53 5.06 -17.08
N ASN A 431 -20.00 6.27 -16.76
CA ASN A 431 -19.22 7.31 -16.09
C ASN A 431 -19.51 7.37 -14.57
N SER A 432 -20.31 6.45 -14.03
CA SER A 432 -20.77 6.42 -12.63
C SER A 432 -21.18 5.00 -12.20
N ASN A 433 -21.64 4.83 -10.96
CA ASN A 433 -22.03 3.52 -10.44
C ASN A 433 -23.26 2.96 -11.17
N ILE A 434 -23.17 1.70 -11.61
CA ILE A 434 -24.31 0.91 -12.08
C ILE A 434 -24.54 -0.25 -11.13
N THR A 435 -25.78 -0.45 -10.68
CA THR A 435 -26.17 -1.62 -9.89
C THR A 435 -27.17 -2.41 -10.71
N ILE A 436 -26.80 -3.65 -11.07
CA ILE A 436 -27.65 -4.57 -11.85
C ILE A 436 -27.94 -5.78 -10.97
N TYR A 437 -29.19 -6.00 -10.58
CA TYR A 437 -29.59 -7.13 -9.73
C TYR A 437 -29.87 -8.42 -10.54
N SER A 438 -29.50 -8.46 -11.82
CA SER A 438 -29.76 -9.56 -12.77
C SER A 438 -28.67 -9.61 -13.86
N ASN A 439 -28.98 -10.15 -15.06
CA ASN A 439 -27.99 -10.39 -16.13
C ASN A 439 -27.57 -9.11 -16.87
N LEU A 440 -26.28 -8.97 -17.13
CA LEU A 440 -25.69 -7.96 -18.02
C LEU A 440 -25.23 -8.62 -19.32
N ASN A 441 -25.87 -8.32 -20.45
CA ASN A 441 -25.49 -8.81 -21.77
C ASN A 441 -25.03 -7.65 -22.66
N LEU A 442 -23.75 -7.63 -23.02
CA LEU A 442 -23.13 -6.60 -23.85
C LEU A 442 -22.43 -7.28 -25.04
N GLN A 443 -22.79 -6.90 -26.26
CA GLN A 443 -22.24 -7.53 -27.47
C GLN A 443 -20.93 -6.89 -27.97
N ASN A 444 -20.57 -5.73 -27.43
CA ASN A 444 -19.36 -4.97 -27.77
C ASN A 444 -18.52 -4.73 -26.50
N TYR A 445 -17.53 -3.84 -26.56
CA TYR A 445 -16.64 -3.54 -25.43
C TYR A 445 -17.31 -2.61 -24.39
N ILE A 446 -17.09 -2.92 -23.11
CA ILE A 446 -17.28 -1.96 -22.02
C ILE A 446 -16.03 -1.11 -21.94
N LEU A 447 -16.15 0.20 -22.15
CA LEU A 447 -15.04 1.11 -21.87
C LEU A 447 -15.12 1.53 -20.40
N LEU A 448 -14.44 0.78 -19.53
CA LEU A 448 -14.18 1.19 -18.15
C LEU A 448 -12.81 1.90 -18.13
N PRO A 449 -12.76 3.25 -18.04
CA PRO A 449 -11.49 3.92 -17.81
C PRO A 449 -10.98 3.56 -16.41
N LEU A 450 -10.16 2.50 -16.32
CA LEU A 450 -9.44 2.20 -15.10
C LEU A 450 -8.46 3.34 -14.83
N PRO A 451 -8.49 3.92 -13.65
CA PRO A 451 -7.56 5.00 -13.30
C PRO A 451 -6.12 4.47 -13.25
N ASN A 452 -5.18 5.30 -13.72
CA ASN A 452 -3.76 4.96 -13.77
C ASN A 452 -3.07 5.47 -12.51
N TYR A 453 -2.52 4.55 -11.72
CA TYR A 453 -1.77 4.83 -10.51
C TYR A 453 -0.42 4.09 -10.53
N PRO A 454 0.66 4.72 -10.04
CA PRO A 454 1.99 4.13 -10.06
C PRO A 454 2.10 2.88 -9.15
N ASP A 455 1.32 2.81 -8.07
CA ASP A 455 1.38 1.75 -7.07
C ASP A 455 0.03 1.53 -6.35
N ASN A 456 -0.04 0.42 -5.60
CA ASN A 456 -1.24 -0.01 -4.86
C ASN A 456 -1.64 1.01 -3.76
N THR A 457 -0.66 1.66 -3.15
CA THR A 457 -0.86 2.70 -2.12
C THR A 457 -1.57 3.93 -2.68
N THR A 458 -1.16 4.38 -3.86
CA THR A 458 -1.75 5.52 -4.55
C THR A 458 -3.15 5.17 -5.04
N ALA A 459 -3.37 3.94 -5.52
CA ALA A 459 -4.69 3.45 -5.89
C ALA A 459 -5.65 3.43 -4.68
N LYS A 460 -5.21 2.95 -3.52
CA LYS A 460 -5.95 3.01 -2.25
C LYS A 460 -6.37 4.43 -1.88
N ASN A 461 -5.41 5.36 -1.87
CA ASN A 461 -5.66 6.75 -1.47
C ASN A 461 -6.65 7.47 -2.40
N ASN A 462 -6.75 7.02 -3.65
CA ASN A 462 -7.70 7.52 -4.63
C ASN A 462 -8.98 6.66 -4.73
N GLY A 463 -9.26 5.86 -3.69
CA GLY A 463 -10.57 5.22 -3.51
C GLY A 463 -10.76 3.87 -4.21
N ILE A 464 -9.71 3.24 -4.74
CA ILE A 464 -9.81 1.88 -5.29
C ILE A 464 -9.96 0.89 -4.12
N PRO A 465 -11.08 0.15 -3.99
CA PRO A 465 -11.31 -0.79 -2.89
C PRO A 465 -10.43 -2.04 -3.00
N ILE A 466 -10.40 -2.87 -1.94
CA ILE A 466 -9.77 -4.20 -2.02
C ILE A 466 -10.55 -5.01 -3.06
N TYR A 467 -9.82 -5.74 -3.90
CA TYR A 467 -10.24 -6.38 -5.15
C TYR A 467 -10.63 -5.41 -6.29
N GLY A 468 -10.39 -4.11 -6.13
CA GLY A 468 -10.58 -3.10 -7.17
C GLY A 468 -9.46 -3.11 -8.22
N PHE A 469 -9.81 -2.78 -9.47
CA PHE A 469 -8.87 -2.71 -10.60
C PHE A 469 -8.31 -1.30 -10.80
N TYR A 470 -7.02 -1.20 -11.12
CA TYR A 470 -6.36 0.02 -11.57
C TYR A 470 -5.28 -0.29 -12.62
N ARG A 471 -4.68 0.72 -13.25
CA ARG A 471 -3.57 0.53 -14.20
C ARG A 471 -2.26 1.09 -13.66
N THR A 472 -1.13 0.55 -14.07
CA THR A 472 0.18 1.23 -13.99
C THR A 472 0.78 1.21 -15.40
N GLY A 473 0.66 2.32 -16.12
CA GLY A 473 0.96 2.33 -17.56
C GLY A 473 0.01 1.40 -18.33
N ASP A 474 0.57 0.47 -19.11
CA ASP A 474 -0.20 -0.48 -19.93
C ASP A 474 -0.62 -1.76 -19.19
N ILE A 475 -0.30 -1.89 -17.89
CA ILE A 475 -0.56 -3.09 -17.09
C ILE A 475 -1.78 -2.87 -16.20
N VAL A 476 -2.75 -3.78 -16.27
CA VAL A 476 -3.91 -3.85 -15.35
C VAL A 476 -3.52 -4.58 -14.07
N LYS A 477 -3.89 -4.02 -12.91
CA LYS A 477 -3.59 -4.54 -11.56
C LYS A 477 -4.84 -4.65 -10.72
N ILE A 478 -4.84 -5.60 -9.78
CA ILE A 478 -5.90 -5.81 -8.77
C ILE A 478 -5.32 -5.49 -7.39
N ARG A 479 -6.02 -4.71 -6.57
CA ARG A 479 -5.65 -4.43 -5.18
C ARG A 479 -6.03 -5.60 -4.26
N LEU A 480 -5.16 -6.60 -4.08
CA LEU A 480 -5.52 -7.83 -3.34
C LEU A 480 -5.48 -7.69 -1.81
N ASN A 481 -4.60 -6.87 -1.27
CA ASN A 481 -4.45 -6.69 0.17
C ASN A 481 -3.92 -5.28 0.52
N ASP A 482 -3.91 -4.97 1.82
CA ASP A 482 -3.50 -3.68 2.39
C ASP A 482 -2.34 -3.74 3.37
N ASP A 483 -1.89 -4.94 3.71
CA ASP A 483 -0.98 -5.19 4.81
C ASP A 483 0.43 -5.44 4.26
N PRO A 484 1.30 -4.42 4.24
CA PRO A 484 2.68 -4.61 3.81
C PRO A 484 3.39 -5.63 4.71
N PRO A 485 4.41 -6.32 4.18
CA PRO A 485 5.19 -7.24 4.99
C PRO A 485 5.85 -6.52 6.17
N THR A 486 5.78 -7.12 7.35
CA THR A 486 6.40 -6.58 8.56
C THR A 486 7.85 -7.04 8.65
N ILE A 487 8.78 -6.11 8.89
CA ILE A 487 10.21 -6.39 9.06
C ILE A 487 10.59 -6.20 10.52
N THR A 488 11.09 -7.26 11.15
CA THR A 488 11.57 -7.24 12.54
C THR A 488 13.09 -7.37 12.54
N LEU A 489 13.78 -6.44 13.22
CA LEU A 489 15.24 -6.48 13.36
C LEU A 489 15.66 -7.62 14.29
N LYS A 490 16.73 -8.35 13.94
CA LYS A 490 17.43 -9.23 14.88
C LYS A 490 18.53 -8.44 15.56
N GLY A 491 18.56 -8.45 16.89
CA GLY A 491 19.52 -7.68 17.69
C GLY A 491 19.14 -6.21 17.86
N ASN A 492 20.11 -5.39 18.26
CA ASN A 492 19.86 -4.02 18.68
C ASN A 492 19.43 -3.10 17.51
N SER A 493 18.55 -2.14 17.80
CA SER A 493 18.13 -1.08 16.87
C SER A 493 19.19 0.00 16.65
N THR A 494 20.25 0.01 17.47
CA THR A 494 21.42 0.88 17.32
C THR A 494 22.70 0.05 17.40
N ILE A 495 23.58 0.23 16.43
CA ILE A 495 24.89 -0.42 16.31
C ILE A 495 25.97 0.65 16.24
N SER A 496 27.10 0.42 16.91
CA SER A 496 28.29 1.26 16.80
C SER A 496 29.47 0.46 16.27
N ILE A 497 30.20 1.03 15.31
CA ILE A 497 31.45 0.48 14.75
C ILE A 497 32.54 1.54 14.75
N ASN A 498 33.81 1.13 14.80
CA ASN A 498 34.91 2.07 14.67
C ASN A 498 35.10 2.49 13.21
N TYR A 499 35.52 3.74 12.97
CA TYR A 499 35.96 4.20 11.66
C TYR A 499 36.96 3.20 11.02
N GLY A 500 36.66 2.76 9.80
CA GLY A 500 37.46 1.80 9.03
C GLY A 500 37.14 0.31 9.27
N SER A 501 36.29 -0.03 10.24
CA SER A 501 35.85 -1.42 10.48
C SER A 501 34.69 -1.84 9.57
N ALA A 502 34.67 -3.10 9.12
CA ALA A 502 33.54 -3.65 8.38
C ALA A 502 32.26 -3.71 9.24
N TYR A 503 31.10 -3.47 8.64
CA TYR A 503 29.81 -3.59 9.31
C TYR A 503 29.22 -4.98 9.04
N THR A 504 28.94 -5.76 10.08
CA THR A 504 28.21 -7.02 9.95
C THR A 504 26.75 -6.80 10.35
N GLU A 505 25.84 -6.94 9.38
CA GLU A 505 24.40 -6.89 9.62
C GLU A 505 23.97 -8.11 10.46
N LEU A 506 23.22 -7.88 11.54
CA LEU A 506 22.70 -8.90 12.47
C LEU A 506 21.47 -9.66 11.95
N GLY A 507 20.92 -9.23 10.82
CA GLY A 507 19.81 -9.88 10.14
C GLY A 507 18.45 -9.29 10.47
N ILE A 508 17.46 -9.69 9.67
CA ILE A 508 16.05 -9.31 9.80
C ILE A 508 15.16 -10.54 9.65
N THR A 509 13.93 -10.44 10.13
CA THR A 509 12.86 -11.41 9.85
C THR A 509 11.75 -10.68 9.11
N VAL A 510 11.29 -11.22 7.99
CA VAL A 510 10.17 -10.67 7.21
C VAL A 510 8.97 -11.60 7.38
N THR A 511 7.84 -11.05 7.82
CA THR A 511 6.58 -11.77 7.99
C THR A 511 5.48 -11.09 7.19
N SER A 512 4.70 -11.86 6.42
CA SER A 512 3.48 -11.38 5.78
C SER A 512 2.29 -12.23 6.23
N PRO A 513 1.10 -11.64 6.40
CA PRO A 513 -0.12 -12.38 6.71
C PRO A 513 -0.57 -13.32 5.57
N LEU A 514 -0.13 -13.07 4.33
CA LEU A 514 -0.60 -13.78 3.13
C LEU A 514 0.50 -14.56 2.40
N TYR A 515 1.75 -14.09 2.45
CA TYR A 515 2.85 -14.67 1.66
C TYR A 515 3.92 -15.32 2.54
N THR A 516 4.38 -16.49 2.11
CA THR A 516 5.53 -17.18 2.72
C THR A 516 6.79 -16.97 1.87
N ASN A 517 7.97 -17.01 2.49
CA ASN A 517 9.28 -16.84 1.82
C ASN A 517 9.55 -15.44 1.21
N LEU A 518 9.22 -14.36 1.92
CA LEU A 518 9.60 -13.01 1.51
C LEU A 518 11.05 -12.69 1.88
N TYR A 519 11.71 -11.93 1.01
CA TYR A 519 13.09 -11.48 1.19
C TYR A 519 13.12 -10.01 1.62
N GLY A 520 13.96 -9.70 2.60
CA GLY A 520 14.23 -8.34 3.02
C GLY A 520 15.60 -7.88 2.53
N TYR A 521 15.68 -6.61 2.18
CA TYR A 521 16.88 -5.99 1.62
C TYR A 521 17.25 -4.75 2.41
N ILE A 522 18.55 -4.45 2.47
CA ILE A 522 19.02 -3.11 2.81
C ILE A 522 19.00 -2.32 1.50
N TYR A 523 18.20 -1.27 1.45
CA TYR A 523 18.10 -0.41 0.27
C TYR A 523 18.84 0.93 0.43
N SER A 524 19.15 1.32 1.68
CA SER A 524 19.96 2.51 1.93
C SER A 524 20.81 2.36 3.18
N ILE A 525 22.05 2.85 3.11
CA ILE A 525 22.90 3.14 4.26
C ILE A 525 23.37 4.58 4.06
N GLY A 526 22.80 5.52 4.80
CA GLY A 526 23.04 6.94 4.52
C GLY A 526 22.91 7.85 5.71
N SER A 527 23.53 9.03 5.62
CA SER A 527 23.28 10.16 6.53
C SER A 527 22.64 11.29 5.73
N GLY A 528 21.40 11.66 6.08
CA GLY A 528 20.61 12.59 5.27
C GLY A 528 20.29 12.02 3.87
N THR A 529 20.64 12.75 2.81
CA THR A 529 20.33 12.39 1.41
C THR A 529 21.39 11.52 0.72
N ASN A 530 22.53 11.28 1.35
CA ASN A 530 23.64 10.54 0.74
C ASN A 530 23.53 9.06 1.06
N ASN A 531 23.29 8.22 0.04
CA ASN A 531 23.30 6.77 0.17
C ASN A 531 24.65 6.19 -0.27
N ILE A 532 25.22 5.33 0.56
CA ILE A 532 26.56 4.76 0.36
C ILE A 532 26.50 3.49 -0.49
N ILE A 533 25.38 2.78 -0.44
CA ILE A 533 25.18 1.60 -1.27
C ILE A 533 24.44 1.98 -2.56
N THR A 534 24.92 1.45 -3.69
CA THR A 534 24.32 1.70 -5.01
C THR A 534 23.32 0.63 -5.41
N ASN A 535 23.49 -0.58 -4.87
CA ASN A 535 22.61 -1.73 -5.10
C ASN A 535 22.00 -2.19 -3.77
N GLN A 536 20.77 -2.69 -3.82
CA GLN A 536 20.14 -3.32 -2.66
C GLN A 536 20.92 -4.57 -2.25
N ILE A 537 21.10 -4.75 -0.95
CA ILE A 537 21.83 -5.90 -0.38
C ILE A 537 20.80 -6.85 0.22
N LEU A 538 20.73 -8.09 -0.30
CA LEU A 538 19.89 -9.13 0.25
C LEU A 538 20.37 -9.53 1.65
N VAL A 539 19.48 -9.50 2.64
CA VAL A 539 19.77 -9.96 4.00
C VAL A 539 19.39 -11.45 4.11
N SER A 540 20.22 -12.33 3.54
CA SER A 540 19.99 -13.78 3.57
C SER A 540 20.62 -14.41 4.83
N GLY A 541 19.80 -14.74 5.84
CA GLY A 541 20.24 -15.50 7.03
C GLY A 541 20.47 -14.66 8.29
N THR A 542 21.19 -15.23 9.27
CA THR A 542 21.42 -14.59 10.59
C THR A 542 22.48 -13.50 10.59
N SER A 543 23.23 -13.32 9.50
CA SER A 543 24.15 -12.18 9.37
C SER A 543 24.64 -11.96 7.93
N THR A 544 24.76 -10.71 7.49
CA THR A 544 25.31 -10.34 6.17
C THR A 544 26.47 -9.36 6.36
N LEU A 545 27.68 -9.70 5.90
CA LEU A 545 28.84 -8.83 6.02
C LEU A 545 28.82 -7.72 4.95
N ILE A 546 28.93 -6.47 5.37
CA ILE A 546 28.96 -5.28 4.52
C ILE A 546 30.40 -4.74 4.50
N THR A 547 31.14 -5.08 3.44
CA THR A 547 32.57 -4.83 3.27
C THR A 547 32.91 -3.52 2.55
N GLN A 548 32.08 -2.49 2.67
CA GLN A 548 32.34 -1.13 2.13
C GLN A 548 32.88 -0.10 3.16
N PRO A 549 33.64 -0.46 4.22
CA PRO A 549 33.93 0.47 5.31
C PRO A 549 34.85 1.64 4.94
N SER A 550 35.52 1.58 3.78
CA SER A 550 36.37 2.67 3.28
C SER A 550 35.58 3.92 2.87
N SER A 551 34.26 3.82 2.72
CA SER A 551 33.39 4.95 2.32
C SER A 551 32.61 5.58 3.49
N LEU A 552 32.48 4.86 4.62
CA LEU A 552 31.77 5.33 5.80
C LEU A 552 32.65 6.29 6.61
N THR A 553 32.44 7.58 6.43
CA THR A 553 33.04 8.62 7.29
C THR A 553 32.49 8.57 8.72
N THR A 554 33.09 9.30 9.63
CA THR A 554 32.66 9.38 11.02
C THR A 554 31.28 10.04 11.13
N GLY A 555 30.33 9.44 11.83
CA GLY A 555 28.98 10.00 11.96
C GLY A 555 27.88 8.95 12.18
N SER A 556 26.64 9.41 12.19
CA SER A 556 25.46 8.56 12.30
C SER A 556 24.83 8.31 10.93
N TYR A 557 24.54 7.05 10.67
CA TYR A 557 23.93 6.54 9.45
C TYR A 557 22.62 5.83 9.81
N LEU A 558 21.67 5.89 8.89
CA LEU A 558 20.43 5.13 8.96
C LEU A 558 20.53 3.97 7.96
N VAL A 559 20.58 2.75 8.48
CA VAL A 559 20.44 1.54 7.68
C VAL A 559 18.94 1.32 7.47
N SER A 560 18.48 1.47 6.23
CA SER A 560 17.08 1.39 5.87
C SER A 560 16.80 0.09 5.13
N TYR A 561 15.80 -0.63 5.62
CA TYR A 561 15.41 -1.94 5.11
C TYR A 561 14.06 -1.84 4.42
N ASN A 562 13.89 -2.63 3.38
CA ASN A 562 12.61 -2.84 2.72
C ASN A 562 12.35 -4.32 2.44
N ALA A 563 11.08 -4.67 2.35
CA ALA A 563 10.63 -5.96 1.88
C ALA A 563 9.40 -5.71 1.03
N THR A 564 9.34 -6.31 -0.16
CA THR A 564 8.22 -6.12 -1.09
C THR A 564 7.51 -7.45 -1.23
N ASP A 565 6.19 -7.46 -1.07
CA ASP A 565 5.38 -8.64 -1.35
C ASP A 565 5.06 -8.75 -2.86
N PRO A 566 4.53 -9.90 -3.34
CA PRO A 566 4.12 -10.06 -4.73
C PRO A 566 3.07 -9.05 -5.22
N ASP A 567 2.34 -8.39 -4.31
CA ASP A 567 1.33 -7.37 -4.63
C ASP A 567 1.93 -5.95 -4.76
N GLY A 568 3.23 -5.81 -4.51
CA GLY A 568 3.97 -4.54 -4.61
C GLY A 568 3.85 -3.66 -3.37
N LEU A 569 3.35 -4.16 -2.25
CA LEU A 569 3.36 -3.46 -0.97
C LEU A 569 4.73 -3.56 -0.33
N ILE A 570 5.23 -2.43 0.17
CA ILE A 570 6.59 -2.34 0.71
C ILE A 570 6.52 -2.07 2.21
N GLY A 571 7.07 -3.00 2.99
CA GLY A 571 7.36 -2.79 4.41
C GLY A 571 8.69 -2.08 4.58
N TYR A 572 8.79 -1.18 5.56
CA TYR A 572 10.03 -0.48 5.89
C TYR A 572 10.39 -0.64 7.37
N THR A 573 11.67 -0.70 7.65
CA THR A 573 12.20 -0.52 9.01
C THR A 573 13.58 0.11 8.93
N THR A 574 14.12 0.56 10.06
CA THR A 574 15.43 1.22 10.10
C THR A 574 16.23 0.84 11.34
N ARG A 575 17.56 0.90 11.21
CA ARG A 575 18.53 0.75 12.30
C ARG A 575 19.50 1.92 12.28
N ASN A 576 19.87 2.41 13.45
CA ASN A 576 20.91 3.42 13.59
C ASN A 576 22.28 2.75 13.57
N LEU A 577 23.17 3.17 12.67
CA LEU A 577 24.58 2.77 12.62
C LEU A 577 25.45 3.99 12.93
N THR A 578 26.20 3.95 14.03
CA THR A 578 27.12 5.02 14.40
C THR A 578 28.55 4.59 14.10
N VAL A 579 29.22 5.34 13.23
CA VAL A 579 30.65 5.17 12.95
C VAL A 579 31.39 6.14 13.85
N THR A 580 31.97 5.64 14.92
CA THR A 580 32.70 6.48 15.86
C THR A 580 33.95 7.03 15.19
N PRO A 581 34.30 8.30 15.43
CA PRO A 581 35.51 8.87 14.88
C PRO A 581 36.75 8.05 15.24
N PRO A 582 37.81 8.11 14.41
CA PRO A 582 39.09 7.57 14.84
C PRO A 582 39.48 8.23 16.18
N PRO A 583 40.20 7.50 17.04
CA PRO A 583 40.78 8.06 18.24
C PRO A 583 41.47 9.39 17.88
N PRO A 584 41.35 10.43 18.73
CA PRO A 584 42.08 11.67 18.51
C PRO A 584 43.55 11.34 18.25
N PRO A 585 44.23 12.06 17.32
CA PRO A 585 45.66 11.88 17.14
C PRO A 585 46.35 12.01 18.51
N PRO A 586 47.42 11.23 18.75
CA PRO A 586 48.07 11.22 20.05
C PRO A 586 48.43 12.65 20.45
N PRO A 587 48.21 13.03 21.73
CA PRO A 587 48.51 14.39 22.18
C PRO A 587 49.96 14.73 21.84
N THR A 588 50.23 15.98 21.48
CA THR A 588 51.61 16.46 21.32
C THR A 588 52.42 16.43 22.62
N GLY A 589 51.80 16.01 23.73
CA GLY A 589 52.37 16.01 25.07
C GLY A 589 52.22 17.37 25.76
N LEU A 590 52.95 17.54 26.84
CA LEU A 590 53.02 18.75 27.64
C LEU A 590 53.55 19.95 26.82
N THR A 591 52.98 21.13 27.02
CA THR A 591 53.46 22.39 26.40
C THR A 591 54.82 22.81 26.96
N SER A 592 55.03 22.61 28.25
CA SER A 592 56.29 22.82 28.97
C SER A 592 56.53 21.66 29.94
N LEU A 593 57.80 21.29 30.13
CA LEU A 593 58.13 20.35 31.20
C LEU A 593 58.12 21.08 32.55
N PRO A 594 57.61 20.46 33.61
CA PRO A 594 57.75 20.97 34.97
C PRO A 594 59.21 21.23 35.32
N THR A 595 59.45 22.23 36.16
CA THR A 595 60.83 22.59 36.55
C THR A 595 61.09 22.40 38.04
N THR A 596 60.05 22.45 38.86
CA THR A 596 60.17 22.33 40.32
C THR A 596 59.06 21.50 40.92
N PHE A 597 59.33 20.92 42.09
CA PHE A 597 58.33 20.24 42.90
C PHE A 597 58.35 20.89 44.28
N THR A 598 57.17 21.10 44.85
CA THR A 598 56.98 21.72 46.16
C THR A 598 56.11 20.84 47.04
N GLN A 599 56.36 20.81 48.34
CA GLN A 599 55.53 20.05 49.28
C GLN A 599 54.08 20.56 49.26
N TYR A 600 53.13 19.65 49.10
CA TYR A 600 51.69 19.93 49.05
C TYR A 600 50.99 19.42 50.32
N GLY A 601 50.54 20.36 51.13
CA GLY A 601 50.05 20.11 52.47
C GLY A 601 51.12 19.66 53.47
N ASN A 602 50.69 19.34 54.69
CA ASN A 602 51.57 18.85 55.74
C ASN A 602 52.11 17.44 55.44
N VAL A 603 53.31 17.15 55.94
CA VAL A 603 53.80 15.77 56.06
C VAL A 603 53.11 15.13 57.25
N PHE A 604 52.59 13.90 57.09
CA PHE A 604 51.86 13.22 58.16
C PHE A 604 52.17 11.72 58.22
N SER A 605 51.71 11.11 59.31
CA SER A 605 51.64 9.67 59.52
C SER A 605 50.18 9.31 59.85
N PHE A 606 49.80 8.05 59.71
CA PHE A 606 48.46 7.57 60.04
C PHE A 606 48.44 6.85 61.41
N SER A 607 47.30 6.88 62.09
CA SER A 607 47.10 6.17 63.37
C SER A 607 46.79 4.70 63.15
N GLN A 608 47.41 3.81 63.93
CA GLN A 608 47.14 2.36 63.85
C GLN A 608 45.72 1.99 64.31
N PRO A 609 45.09 0.96 63.72
CA PRO A 609 43.87 0.39 64.26
C PRO A 609 44.15 -0.30 65.60
N PRO A 610 43.22 -0.30 66.57
CA PRO A 610 43.44 -0.95 67.87
C PRO A 610 43.78 -2.45 67.75
N GLY A 611 44.84 -2.89 68.44
CA GLY A 611 45.21 -4.30 68.56
C GLY A 611 46.03 -4.89 67.40
N ASP A 612 46.54 -4.08 66.47
CA ASP A 612 47.41 -4.52 65.37
C ASP A 612 48.61 -3.57 65.20
N SER A 613 49.68 -4.04 64.56
CA SER A 613 50.90 -3.26 64.32
C SER A 613 51.19 -3.10 62.84
N PHE A 614 51.73 -1.94 62.47
CA PHE A 614 52.10 -1.63 61.08
C PHE A 614 53.24 -2.52 60.58
N TYR A 615 53.17 -2.93 59.31
CA TYR A 615 54.22 -3.69 58.62
C TYR A 615 54.83 -2.91 57.45
N GLN A 616 54.01 -2.52 56.46
CA GLN A 616 54.45 -1.70 55.32
C GLN A 616 53.29 -0.94 54.68
N VAL A 617 53.58 0.16 53.95
CA VAL A 617 52.60 0.74 53.02
C VAL A 617 52.61 -0.13 51.77
N TYR A 618 51.45 -0.65 51.41
CA TYR A 618 51.30 -1.63 50.34
C TYR A 618 50.75 -1.01 49.06
N SER A 619 49.88 0.00 49.18
CA SER A 619 49.35 0.73 48.04
C SER A 619 49.16 2.21 48.36
N VAL A 620 49.32 3.06 47.34
CA VAL A 620 48.83 4.43 47.36
C VAL A 620 48.01 4.68 46.09
N SER A 621 47.00 5.54 46.21
CA SER A 621 46.17 6.00 45.10
C SER A 621 45.73 7.43 45.36
N MET A 622 45.40 8.15 44.30
CA MET A 622 45.04 9.55 44.32
C MET A 622 43.89 9.79 43.34
N SER A 623 42.97 10.66 43.71
CA SER A 623 41.94 11.22 42.82
C SER A 623 42.55 11.98 41.64
N TYR A 624 41.77 12.21 40.58
CA TYR A 624 42.25 12.91 39.38
C TYR A 624 42.78 14.32 39.69
N SER A 625 42.07 15.05 40.56
CA SER A 625 42.43 16.41 40.97
C SER A 625 43.64 16.46 41.91
N GLY A 626 43.97 15.35 42.58
CA GLY A 626 44.95 15.29 43.65
C GLY A 626 44.44 15.72 45.03
N SER A 627 43.13 15.97 45.21
CA SER A 627 42.57 16.46 46.48
C SER A 627 42.26 15.38 47.51
N ILE A 628 42.11 14.13 47.06
CA ILE A 628 41.86 12.95 47.91
C ILE A 628 42.91 11.88 47.59
N ILE A 629 43.45 11.26 48.64
CA ILE A 629 44.45 10.18 48.58
C ILE A 629 44.00 8.99 49.43
N SER A 630 44.41 7.79 49.02
CA SER A 630 44.26 6.58 49.83
C SER A 630 45.62 5.94 50.10
N ILE A 631 45.79 5.42 51.31
CA ILE A 631 46.98 4.71 51.76
C ILE A 631 46.53 3.34 52.26
N GLY A 632 46.91 2.30 51.54
CA GLY A 632 46.68 0.92 51.95
C GLY A 632 47.90 0.36 52.66
N THR A 633 47.68 -0.23 53.83
CA THR A 633 48.74 -0.70 54.72
C THR A 633 48.58 -2.19 54.99
N ARG A 634 49.73 -2.88 55.04
CA ARG A 634 49.82 -4.22 55.58
C ARG A 634 50.08 -4.12 57.08
N THR A 635 49.40 -4.96 57.84
CA THR A 635 49.56 -5.07 59.29
C THR A 635 50.14 -6.42 59.67
N ASN A 636 50.69 -6.56 60.89
CA ASN A 636 51.31 -7.80 61.35
C ASN A 636 50.32 -8.95 61.52
N LEU A 637 49.07 -8.68 61.95
CA LEU A 637 48.00 -9.69 61.95
C LEU A 637 47.41 -9.94 60.56
N LEU A 638 47.97 -9.30 59.53
CA LEU A 638 47.55 -9.42 58.14
C LEU A 638 46.06 -9.07 57.94
N LYS A 639 45.47 -8.20 58.77
CA LYS A 639 44.11 -7.68 58.56
C LYS A 639 44.06 -6.70 57.38
N GLY A 640 45.09 -5.86 57.29
CA GLY A 640 45.15 -4.75 56.35
C GLY A 640 44.25 -3.58 56.76
N ALA A 641 44.68 -2.36 56.44
CA ALA A 641 43.91 -1.15 56.69
C ALA A 641 44.11 -0.12 55.58
N ILE A 642 43.01 0.51 55.15
CA ILE A 642 42.98 1.58 54.16
C ILE A 642 42.56 2.88 54.83
N TYR A 643 43.42 3.88 54.73
CA TYR A 643 43.17 5.24 55.19
C TYR A 643 42.92 6.13 54.00
N ILE A 644 41.93 7.02 54.09
CA ILE A 644 41.62 7.99 53.06
C ILE A 644 41.76 9.39 53.67
N TYR A 645 42.42 10.31 52.96
CA TYR A 645 42.63 11.68 53.40
C TYR A 645 42.19 12.65 52.30
N GLN A 646 41.65 13.79 52.73
CA GLN A 646 41.32 14.93 51.88
C GLN A 646 42.15 16.14 52.32
N ILE A 647 42.61 16.92 51.35
CA ILE A 647 43.26 18.20 51.62
C ILE A 647 42.20 19.27 51.92
N ILE A 648 42.30 19.90 53.09
CA ILE A 648 41.42 21.00 53.51
C ILE A 648 42.33 22.12 54.02
N ASN A 649 42.23 23.31 53.42
CA ASN A 649 43.07 24.47 53.77
C ASN A 649 44.59 24.14 53.84
N ASN A 650 45.08 23.39 52.85
CA ASN A 650 46.48 22.93 52.78
C ASN A 650 46.91 21.99 53.95
N VAL A 651 45.97 21.26 54.55
CA VAL A 651 46.23 20.23 55.57
C VAL A 651 45.51 18.94 55.20
N TRP A 652 46.23 17.83 55.17
CA TRP A 652 45.69 16.49 54.94
C TRP A 652 44.93 16.02 56.17
N THR A 653 43.62 15.89 56.02
CA THR A 653 42.68 15.50 57.08
C THR A 653 42.04 14.17 56.71
N GLN A 654 41.91 13.25 57.66
CA GLN A 654 41.32 11.94 57.39
C GLN A 654 39.85 12.09 56.95
N LEU A 655 39.48 11.45 55.84
CA LEU A 655 38.15 11.47 55.25
C LEU A 655 37.39 10.19 55.65
N GLY A 656 36.49 10.31 56.63
CA GLY A 656 35.71 9.20 57.14
C GLY A 656 36.52 8.17 57.94
N ASN A 657 35.86 7.08 58.31
CA ASN A 657 36.46 6.01 59.11
C ASN A 657 37.47 5.17 58.29
N THR A 658 38.50 4.64 58.95
CA THR A 658 39.43 3.67 58.34
C THR A 658 38.69 2.40 57.90
N ILE A 659 38.96 1.91 56.69
CA ILE A 659 38.44 0.61 56.23
C ILE A 659 39.44 -0.46 56.67
N VAL A 660 39.01 -1.39 57.54
CA VAL A 660 39.87 -2.41 58.14
C VAL A 660 39.33 -3.81 57.80
N GLY A 661 40.22 -4.77 57.57
CA GLY A 661 39.83 -6.17 57.42
C GLY A 661 39.06 -6.70 58.63
N SER A 662 38.00 -7.48 58.37
CA SER A 662 37.10 -8.04 59.39
C SER A 662 37.73 -9.17 60.21
N ALA A 663 38.73 -9.88 59.69
CA ALA A 663 39.43 -10.97 60.37
C ALA A 663 40.95 -10.95 60.11
N ASN A 664 41.71 -11.66 60.95
CA ASN A 664 43.15 -11.88 60.71
C ASN A 664 43.33 -12.56 59.35
N SER A 665 44.35 -12.15 58.60
CA SER A 665 44.59 -12.60 57.21
C SER A 665 43.63 -12.09 56.14
N ASP A 666 42.70 -11.17 56.45
CA ASP A 666 41.86 -10.52 55.43
C ASP A 666 42.66 -9.72 54.40
N GLN A 667 43.84 -9.23 54.80
CA GLN A 667 44.83 -8.52 54.00
C GLN A 667 44.25 -7.39 53.13
N MET A 668 43.28 -6.64 53.63
CA MET A 668 42.70 -5.49 52.92
C MET A 668 43.70 -4.33 52.85
N GLN A 669 44.65 -4.41 51.92
CA GLN A 669 45.85 -3.59 51.90
C GLN A 669 46.12 -2.94 50.53
N TYR A 670 45.46 -3.38 49.47
CA TYR A 670 45.56 -2.79 48.14
C TYR A 670 44.29 -2.00 47.84
N ALA A 671 44.43 -0.74 47.42
CA ALA A 671 43.30 0.14 47.16
C ALA A 671 43.51 1.02 45.93
N LYS A 672 42.42 1.32 45.22
CA LYS A 672 42.37 2.32 44.15
C LYS A 672 41.15 3.22 44.33
N LEU A 673 41.37 4.52 44.24
CA LEU A 673 40.32 5.54 44.26
C LEU A 673 39.66 5.67 42.89
N SER A 674 38.40 6.07 42.89
CA SER A 674 37.72 6.62 41.72
C SER A 674 38.30 7.96 41.31
N TYR A 675 37.90 8.44 40.14
CA TYR A 675 38.33 9.73 39.60
C TYR A 675 38.09 10.91 40.56
N ASP A 676 36.91 10.98 41.17
CA ASP A 676 36.55 12.00 42.15
C ASP A 676 37.09 11.73 43.57
N GLY A 677 37.57 10.51 43.82
CA GLY A 677 38.04 10.05 45.13
C GLY A 677 36.95 9.71 46.14
N LEU A 678 35.66 9.67 45.75
CA LEU A 678 34.53 9.39 46.64
C LEU A 678 34.05 7.93 46.60
N SER A 679 34.63 7.13 45.72
CA SER A 679 34.52 5.67 45.71
C SER A 679 35.92 5.06 45.80
N ILE A 680 36.01 3.88 46.41
CA ILE A 680 37.26 3.16 46.55
C ILE A 680 37.02 1.66 46.37
N ILE A 681 37.84 1.03 45.53
CA ILE A 681 37.93 -0.43 45.44
C ILE A 681 39.12 -0.88 46.28
N VAL A 682 38.91 -1.94 47.06
CA VAL A 682 39.88 -2.48 48.01
C VAL A 682 39.97 -3.99 47.86
N SER A 683 41.17 -4.55 47.98
CA SER A 683 41.38 -5.99 47.89
C SER A 683 42.27 -6.56 48.97
N GLY A 684 41.94 -7.80 49.32
CA GLY A 684 42.75 -8.73 50.08
C GLY A 684 43.03 -9.97 49.25
N TYR A 685 44.03 -9.89 48.38
CA TYR A 685 44.28 -10.92 47.36
C TYR A 685 44.70 -12.28 47.93
N ASN A 686 45.32 -12.33 49.13
CA ASN A 686 45.58 -13.58 49.84
C ASN A 686 44.49 -13.94 50.86
N TYR A 687 43.28 -13.36 50.76
CA TYR A 687 42.18 -13.78 51.63
C TYR A 687 41.92 -15.28 51.47
N LYS A 688 41.75 -15.95 52.59
CA LYS A 688 41.44 -17.38 52.66
C LYS A 688 40.00 -17.55 53.11
N MET A 689 39.14 -18.03 52.21
CA MET A 689 37.78 -18.42 52.60
C MET A 689 37.79 -19.72 53.43
N THR A 690 38.71 -20.64 53.11
CA THR A 690 38.97 -21.88 53.86
C THR A 690 40.49 -22.13 53.96
N THR A 691 41.02 -23.20 53.36
CA THR A 691 42.47 -23.43 53.18
C THR A 691 43.01 -22.84 51.88
N ILE A 692 42.14 -22.40 50.98
CA ILE A 692 42.47 -21.96 49.62
C ILE A 692 42.47 -20.44 49.56
N TYR A 693 43.50 -19.88 48.92
CA TYR A 693 43.60 -18.45 48.61
C TYR A 693 42.58 -18.12 47.51
N SER A 694 41.41 -17.63 47.92
CA SER A 694 40.35 -17.23 46.99
C SER A 694 40.40 -15.75 46.64
N GLY A 695 41.15 -14.96 47.41
CA GLY A 695 41.12 -13.50 47.34
C GLY A 695 39.76 -12.91 47.69
N LYS A 696 39.73 -11.60 47.89
CA LYS A 696 38.54 -10.84 48.26
C LYS A 696 38.64 -9.42 47.73
N VAL A 697 37.56 -8.93 47.12
CA VAL A 697 37.45 -7.56 46.62
C VAL A 697 36.15 -6.93 47.10
N GLU A 698 36.23 -5.70 47.58
CA GLU A 698 35.09 -4.90 48.04
C GLU A 698 35.17 -3.49 47.46
N VAL A 699 34.02 -2.85 47.29
CA VAL A 699 33.91 -1.46 46.84
C VAL A 699 33.17 -0.67 47.91
N TYR A 700 33.59 0.56 48.17
CA TYR A 700 32.98 1.45 49.15
C TYR A 700 32.70 2.82 48.53
N ASN A 701 31.61 3.46 48.96
CA ASN A 701 31.25 4.84 48.64
C ASN A 701 31.23 5.69 49.91
N TYR A 702 31.70 6.93 49.79
CA TYR A 702 31.59 7.91 50.85
C TYR A 702 30.18 8.53 50.87
N ASN A 703 29.52 8.50 52.03
CA ASN A 703 28.15 9.03 52.19
C ASN A 703 28.11 10.44 52.78
N GLY A 704 29.25 11.15 52.87
CA GLY A 704 29.38 12.44 53.55
C GLY A 704 29.87 12.36 55.00
N SER A 705 29.94 11.16 55.59
CA SER A 705 30.49 10.96 56.95
C SER A 705 31.35 9.71 57.09
N SER A 706 30.99 8.61 56.42
CA SER A 706 31.64 7.31 56.51
C SER A 706 31.68 6.58 55.17
N TRP A 707 32.56 5.58 55.10
CA TRP A 707 32.68 4.69 53.94
C TRP A 707 31.73 3.50 54.07
N ILE A 708 30.79 3.38 53.14
CA ILE A 708 29.76 2.34 53.12
C ILE A 708 29.98 1.41 51.94
N LYS A 709 29.85 0.09 52.14
CA LYS A 709 30.05 -0.91 51.10
C LYS A 709 29.04 -0.72 49.95
N LYS A 710 29.52 -0.70 48.71
CA LYS A 710 28.76 -0.61 47.45
C LYS A 710 28.67 -2.00 46.81
N GLY A 711 27.47 -2.60 46.81
CA GLY A 711 27.23 -3.94 46.27
C GLY A 711 27.75 -5.07 47.17
N GLN A 712 27.73 -6.30 46.65
CA GLN A 712 28.22 -7.48 47.36
C GLN A 712 29.76 -7.60 47.30
N THR A 713 30.34 -8.32 48.27
CA THR A 713 31.74 -8.74 48.25
C THR A 713 31.98 -9.74 47.12
N LEU A 714 33.09 -9.59 46.39
CA LEU A 714 33.51 -10.50 45.32
C LEU A 714 34.65 -11.39 45.80
N TYR A 715 34.54 -12.69 45.49
CA TYR A 715 35.52 -13.71 45.81
C TYR A 715 35.98 -14.40 44.52
N GLY A 716 37.25 -14.78 44.45
CA GLY A 716 37.80 -15.59 43.37
C GLY A 716 37.42 -17.06 43.47
N ASN A 717 37.78 -17.82 42.43
CA ASN A 717 37.43 -19.23 42.33
C ASN A 717 38.12 -20.07 43.42
N THR A 718 37.33 -20.86 44.14
CA THR A 718 37.79 -21.75 45.23
C THR A 718 38.57 -22.98 44.74
N SER A 719 38.65 -23.25 43.44
CA SER A 719 39.50 -24.32 42.90
C SER A 719 40.96 -23.91 42.66
N ASN A 720 41.30 -22.63 42.82
CA ASN A 720 42.65 -22.12 42.57
C ASN A 720 43.51 -22.14 43.83
N ILE A 721 44.42 -23.12 43.92
CA ILE A 721 45.32 -23.29 45.09
C ILE A 721 46.31 -22.09 45.21
N ASN A 722 46.49 -21.29 44.15
CA ASN A 722 47.38 -20.12 44.10
C ASN A 722 46.68 -18.83 43.58
N GLY A 723 45.36 -18.75 43.65
CA GLY A 723 44.60 -17.71 42.97
C GLY A 723 44.51 -16.39 43.72
N ASP A 724 45.46 -15.47 43.47
CA ASP A 724 45.45 -14.12 44.03
C ASP A 724 44.40 -13.21 43.36
N PHE A 725 43.12 -13.54 43.50
CA PHE A 725 42.02 -12.70 42.99
C PHE A 725 42.04 -11.34 43.70
N GLY A 726 42.20 -10.27 42.92
CA GLY A 726 42.37 -8.92 43.45
C GLY A 726 43.84 -8.52 43.66
N TYR A 727 44.79 -9.22 43.02
CA TYR A 727 46.20 -8.83 43.07
C TYR A 727 46.43 -7.40 42.56
N GLN A 728 45.74 -7.03 41.49
CA GLN A 728 45.53 -5.65 41.08
C GLN A 728 44.03 -5.42 40.85
N ILE A 729 43.60 -4.21 41.14
CA ILE A 729 42.20 -3.78 41.03
C ILE A 729 42.17 -2.41 40.38
N TYR A 730 41.12 -2.15 39.63
CA TYR A 730 40.84 -0.87 38.99
C TYR A 730 39.34 -0.58 39.08
N ILE A 731 38.98 0.69 39.17
CA ILE A 731 37.61 1.19 39.16
C ILE A 731 37.49 2.25 38.07
N SER A 732 36.38 2.21 37.33
CA SER A 732 36.09 3.18 36.28
C SER A 732 35.75 4.56 36.84
N TYR A 733 35.89 5.58 35.98
CA TYR A 733 35.51 6.97 36.25
C TYR A 733 34.09 7.10 36.78
N ASP A 734 33.14 6.41 36.16
CA ASP A 734 31.72 6.45 36.53
C ASP A 734 31.39 5.54 37.73
N THR A 735 32.39 4.84 38.26
CA THR A 735 32.30 3.92 39.41
C THR A 735 31.44 2.67 39.17
N ASN A 736 31.02 2.41 37.93
CA ASN A 736 30.12 1.31 37.60
C ASN A 736 30.83 0.09 37.02
N ILE A 737 32.11 0.19 36.67
CA ILE A 737 32.91 -0.93 36.16
C ILE A 737 34.13 -1.10 37.05
N ILE A 738 34.41 -2.35 37.42
CA ILE A 738 35.62 -2.72 38.14
C ILE A 738 36.33 -3.84 37.42
N THR A 739 37.66 -3.77 37.38
CA THR A 739 38.51 -4.82 36.82
C THR A 739 39.36 -5.41 37.92
N ILE A 740 39.37 -6.73 37.99
CA ILE A 740 40.04 -7.49 39.02
C ILE A 740 41.04 -8.41 38.31
N ALA A 741 42.32 -8.25 38.63
CA ALA A 741 43.36 -9.14 38.16
C ALA A 741 43.50 -10.36 39.06
N CYS A 742 43.76 -11.49 38.44
CA CYS A 742 43.98 -12.78 39.05
C CYS A 742 45.38 -13.26 38.68
N TRP A 743 46.09 -13.87 39.61
CA TRP A 743 47.35 -14.54 39.26
C TRP A 743 47.05 -15.77 38.40
N PRO A 744 47.57 -15.86 37.16
CA PRO A 744 47.25 -16.95 36.27
C PRO A 744 48.05 -18.20 36.67
N SER A 745 47.48 -19.38 36.48
CA SER A 745 48.16 -20.66 36.66
C SER A 745 47.90 -21.58 35.47
N ILE A 746 48.70 -22.64 35.33
CA ILE A 746 48.56 -23.60 34.22
C ILE A 746 47.17 -24.25 34.21
N SER A 747 46.59 -24.49 35.39
CA SER A 747 45.24 -25.06 35.52
C SER A 747 44.12 -24.03 35.40
N ILE A 748 44.40 -22.74 35.65
CA ILE A 748 43.42 -21.65 35.62
C ILE A 748 44.05 -20.45 34.89
N PRO A 749 43.86 -20.35 33.56
CA PRO A 749 44.51 -19.32 32.76
C PRO A 749 43.85 -17.94 32.91
N VAL A 750 42.94 -17.74 33.84
CA VAL A 750 42.24 -16.45 34.01
C VAL A 750 43.21 -15.40 34.53
N ILE A 751 43.32 -14.27 33.82
CA ILE A 751 44.12 -13.12 34.23
C ILE A 751 43.28 -11.93 34.67
N LEU A 752 42.11 -11.70 34.06
CA LEU A 752 41.23 -10.59 34.41
C LEU A 752 39.78 -11.03 34.45
N GLN A 753 39.05 -10.48 35.42
CA GLN A 753 37.60 -10.50 35.48
C GLN A 753 37.09 -9.06 35.62
N VAL A 754 36.09 -8.70 34.82
CA VAL A 754 35.50 -7.37 34.85
C VAL A 754 34.07 -7.49 35.32
N TYR A 755 33.62 -6.58 36.19
CA TYR A 755 32.27 -6.56 36.73
C TYR A 755 31.63 -5.19 36.51
N GLN A 756 30.34 -5.18 36.20
CA GLN A 756 29.51 -4.00 36.08
C GLN A 756 28.50 -3.95 37.22
N TYR A 757 28.27 -2.76 37.78
CA TYR A 757 27.27 -2.53 38.82
C TYR A 757 25.87 -2.40 38.20
N SER A 758 24.93 -3.24 38.64
CA SER A 758 23.53 -3.23 38.17
C SER A 758 22.65 -2.17 38.85
N GLY A 759 23.21 -1.41 39.79
CA GLY A 759 22.47 -0.54 40.70
C GLY A 759 22.23 -1.17 42.09
N THR A 760 22.36 -2.50 42.20
CA THR A 760 22.27 -3.22 43.49
C THR A 760 23.42 -4.19 43.69
N GLN A 761 23.91 -4.84 42.62
CA GLN A 761 24.91 -5.90 42.67
C GLN A 761 25.97 -5.75 41.58
N TRP A 762 27.14 -6.34 41.80
CA TRP A 762 28.20 -6.49 40.80
C TRP A 762 27.95 -7.75 39.96
N ILE A 763 27.83 -7.59 38.64
CA ILE A 763 27.61 -8.70 37.70
C ILE A 763 28.81 -8.77 36.76
N GLN A 764 29.31 -9.97 36.47
CA GLN A 764 30.45 -10.11 35.58
C GLN A 764 30.11 -9.57 34.18
N LEU A 765 30.93 -8.64 33.68
CA LEU A 765 30.82 -8.01 32.38
C LEU A 765 31.62 -8.82 31.35
N GLY A 766 30.93 -9.66 30.58
CA GLY A 766 31.52 -10.54 29.59
C GLY A 766 32.29 -11.74 30.15
N ASN A 767 32.99 -12.47 29.28
CA ASN A 767 33.79 -13.63 29.67
C ASN A 767 35.04 -13.24 30.47
N SER A 768 35.56 -14.17 31.26
CA SER A 768 36.90 -14.03 31.85
C SER A 768 37.96 -13.91 30.75
N ILE A 769 38.95 -13.04 30.96
CA ILE A 769 40.07 -12.86 30.03
C ILE A 769 41.17 -13.83 30.46
N ASN A 770 41.61 -14.65 29.51
CA ASN A 770 42.59 -15.71 29.76
C ASN A 770 43.95 -15.38 29.14
N VAL A 771 45.02 -15.84 29.79
CA VAL A 771 46.37 -15.85 29.24
C VAL A 771 46.52 -16.90 28.14
N LEU A 772 47.58 -16.79 27.35
CA LEU A 772 47.96 -17.82 26.38
C LEU A 772 48.35 -19.13 27.08
N PRO A 773 48.22 -20.29 26.41
CA PRO A 773 48.70 -21.57 26.95
C PRO A 773 50.16 -21.50 27.42
N ASN A 774 50.49 -22.26 28.47
CA ASN A 774 51.82 -22.32 29.11
C ASN A 774 52.30 -21.03 29.80
N THR A 775 51.43 -20.03 29.96
CA THR A 775 51.74 -18.84 30.77
C THR A 775 51.90 -19.19 32.23
N ASN A 776 53.08 -18.87 32.77
CA ASN A 776 53.47 -19.17 34.14
C ASN A 776 53.89 -17.93 34.95
N SER A 777 53.96 -16.75 34.31
CA SER A 777 54.28 -15.49 34.98
C SER A 777 53.51 -14.33 34.38
N TRP A 778 53.05 -13.44 35.25
CA TRP A 778 52.37 -12.19 34.93
C TRP A 778 53.30 -11.00 35.14
N GLN A 779 53.23 -10.01 34.25
CA GLN A 779 54.17 -8.87 34.19
C GLN A 779 53.49 -7.52 34.49
N GLY A 780 52.16 -7.48 34.59
CA GLY A 780 51.41 -6.27 34.93
C GLY A 780 50.09 -6.17 34.19
N THR A 781 49.17 -5.38 34.74
CA THR A 781 47.86 -5.09 34.13
C THR A 781 47.57 -3.61 34.27
N TYR A 782 46.90 -3.02 33.27
CA TYR A 782 46.34 -1.69 33.38
C TYR A 782 44.99 -1.60 32.67
N VAL A 783 44.21 -0.58 33.02
CA VAL A 783 42.85 -0.39 32.52
C VAL A 783 42.64 1.08 32.16
N SER A 784 41.90 1.32 31.08
CA SER A 784 41.41 2.65 30.72
C SER A 784 40.48 3.22 31.78
N SER A 785 40.31 4.54 31.82
CA SER A 785 39.43 5.22 32.78
C SER A 785 37.97 4.79 32.68
N THR A 786 37.52 4.33 31.51
CA THR A 786 36.14 3.83 31.30
C THR A 786 35.95 2.41 31.82
N GLY A 787 37.03 1.66 32.06
CA GLY A 787 36.95 0.24 32.39
C GLY A 787 36.68 -0.69 31.19
N LEU A 788 36.53 -0.15 29.97
CA LEU A 788 36.12 -0.92 28.77
C LEU A 788 37.28 -1.33 27.85
N ILE A 789 38.48 -0.85 28.14
CA ILE A 789 39.74 -1.32 27.53
C ILE A 789 40.69 -1.68 28.67
N ASN A 790 41.29 -2.87 28.60
CA ASN A 790 42.32 -3.33 29.52
C ASN A 790 43.52 -3.89 28.74
N ALA A 791 44.66 -3.99 29.41
CA ALA A 791 45.84 -4.64 28.87
C ALA A 791 46.57 -5.40 29.96
N TYR A 792 47.14 -6.54 29.60
CA TYR A 792 47.99 -7.32 30.49
C TYR A 792 49.27 -7.76 29.79
N GLY A 793 50.36 -7.79 30.55
CA GLY A 793 51.64 -8.38 30.17
C GLY A 793 51.82 -9.73 30.84
N ALA A 794 52.36 -10.71 30.10
CA ALA A 794 52.60 -12.05 30.61
C ALA A 794 53.79 -12.73 29.92
N TYR A 795 54.28 -13.81 30.51
CA TYR A 795 55.38 -14.64 30.02
C TYR A 795 54.91 -16.10 29.87
N ASN A 796 55.04 -16.64 28.66
CA ASN A 796 54.60 -18.00 28.32
C ASN A 796 55.67 -19.09 28.45
N GLY A 797 56.79 -18.80 29.12
CA GLY A 797 57.93 -19.72 29.19
C GLY A 797 58.93 -19.59 28.04
N SER A 798 58.61 -18.87 26.96
CA SER A 798 59.51 -18.62 25.82
C SER A 798 59.75 -17.13 25.54
N TYR A 799 58.69 -16.32 25.57
CA TYR A 799 58.77 -14.89 25.34
C TYR A 799 57.74 -14.13 26.17
N THR A 800 57.97 -12.84 26.34
CA THR A 800 57.01 -11.93 26.96
C THR A 800 56.09 -11.34 25.89
N TYR A 801 54.84 -11.11 26.27
CA TYR A 801 53.83 -10.56 25.39
C TYR A 801 52.87 -9.65 26.15
N ILE A 802 52.34 -8.65 25.45
CA ILE A 802 51.25 -7.81 25.94
C ILE A 802 50.05 -7.99 25.03
N ILE A 803 48.89 -8.19 25.65
CA ILE A 803 47.59 -8.25 24.98
C ILE A 803 46.72 -7.16 25.58
N ALA A 804 46.16 -6.32 24.70
CA ALA A 804 45.07 -5.42 25.05
C ALA A 804 43.75 -6.05 24.62
N SER A 805 42.68 -5.78 25.37
CA SER A 805 41.33 -6.27 25.09
C SER A 805 40.34 -5.12 25.23
N LYS A 806 39.33 -5.09 24.37
CA LYS A 806 38.21 -4.15 24.41
C LYS A 806 36.91 -4.93 24.58
N TYR A 807 36.02 -4.41 25.41
CA TYR A 807 34.69 -4.99 25.58
C TYR A 807 33.86 -4.75 24.31
N ASN A 808 33.36 -5.83 23.72
CA ASN A 808 32.41 -5.75 22.62
C ASN A 808 31.00 -5.95 23.17
N SER A 809 30.23 -4.85 23.21
CA SER A 809 28.85 -4.87 23.70
C SER A 809 27.89 -5.66 22.81
N GLN A 810 28.27 -6.00 21.57
CA GLN A 810 27.44 -6.79 20.65
C GLN A 810 27.53 -8.28 20.96
N SER A 811 28.74 -8.80 21.05
CA SER A 811 29.01 -10.20 21.41
C SER A 811 28.90 -10.45 22.92
N SER A 812 28.86 -9.38 23.73
CA SER A 812 28.97 -9.45 25.19
C SER A 812 30.25 -10.17 25.65
N THR A 813 31.32 -10.08 24.86
CA THR A 813 32.62 -10.70 25.15
C THR A 813 33.75 -9.68 25.14
N TRP A 814 34.86 -10.05 25.76
CA TRP A 814 36.12 -9.33 25.65
C TRP A 814 36.87 -9.83 24.43
N GLU A 815 37.18 -8.92 23.52
CA GLU A 815 37.88 -9.20 22.27
C GLU A 815 39.25 -8.53 22.26
N GLN A 816 40.24 -9.19 21.67
CA GLN A 816 41.59 -8.64 21.58
C GLN A 816 41.59 -7.34 20.75
N LEU A 817 42.18 -6.29 21.31
CA LEU A 817 42.32 -4.98 20.69
C LEU A 817 43.69 -4.90 20.00
N GLY A 818 43.66 -4.90 18.67
CA GLY A 818 44.87 -4.90 17.84
C GLY A 818 45.70 -6.18 18.02
N SER A 819 46.95 -6.11 17.59
CA SER A 819 47.86 -7.24 17.63
C SER A 819 48.57 -7.39 18.97
N MET A 820 48.82 -8.63 19.36
CA MET A 820 49.71 -8.96 20.49
C MET A 820 51.09 -8.33 20.30
N ILE A 821 51.55 -7.61 21.32
CA ILE A 821 52.84 -6.92 21.32
C ILE A 821 53.92 -7.87 21.84
N THR A 822 54.88 -8.20 21.00
CA THR A 822 56.06 -9.01 21.34
C THR A 822 57.32 -8.31 20.83
N GLN A 823 58.48 -8.72 21.35
CA GLN A 823 59.78 -8.24 20.88
C GLN A 823 59.93 -8.42 19.36
N SER A 824 59.60 -9.60 18.83
CA SER A 824 59.77 -9.93 17.42
C SER A 824 58.78 -9.24 16.50
N ARG A 825 57.51 -9.06 16.92
CA ARG A 825 56.48 -8.47 16.05
C ARG A 825 56.72 -6.98 15.79
N TYR A 826 57.17 -6.26 16.82
CA TYR A 826 57.34 -4.82 16.78
C TYR A 826 58.79 -4.37 16.74
N ASN A 827 59.74 -5.30 16.55
CA ASN A 827 61.18 -5.05 16.55
C ASN A 827 61.64 -4.25 17.77
N LEU A 828 61.14 -4.63 18.95
CA LEU A 828 61.47 -3.93 20.19
C LEU A 828 62.91 -4.24 20.62
N ASN A 829 63.56 -3.24 21.18
CA ASN A 829 64.76 -3.43 21.97
C ASN A 829 64.31 -3.98 23.32
N GLY A 830 64.56 -5.26 23.60
CA GLY A 830 64.12 -5.94 24.82
C GLY A 830 62.68 -6.44 24.82
N ASN A 831 62.38 -7.23 25.85
CA ASN A 831 61.10 -7.89 26.10
C ASN A 831 60.08 -6.89 26.69
N PRO A 832 58.86 -6.76 26.12
CA PRO A 832 57.81 -5.93 26.70
C PRO A 832 57.27 -6.55 27.99
N THR A 833 57.28 -5.80 29.10
CA THR A 833 56.87 -6.31 30.41
C THR A 833 55.54 -5.71 30.86
N MET A 834 55.49 -4.41 31.12
CA MET A 834 54.35 -3.78 31.79
C MET A 834 53.59 -2.83 30.85
N PRO A 835 52.29 -3.07 30.60
CA PRO A 835 51.43 -2.11 29.92
C PRO A 835 50.91 -1.04 30.90
N LEU A 836 50.80 0.20 30.42
CA LEU A 836 50.14 1.32 31.12
C LEU A 836 49.24 2.01 30.09
N LEU A 837 47.93 1.94 30.28
CA LEU A 837 46.98 2.59 29.37
C LEU A 837 46.73 4.04 29.78
N SER A 838 46.63 4.91 28.78
CA SER A 838 46.06 6.24 28.93
C SER A 838 44.59 6.16 29.36
N GLU A 839 44.02 7.29 29.80
CA GLU A 839 42.61 7.36 30.21
C GLU A 839 41.65 6.86 29.13
N SER A 840 41.92 7.19 27.86
CA SER A 840 41.10 6.74 26.73
C SER A 840 41.29 5.25 26.38
N GLY A 841 42.41 4.65 26.79
CA GLY A 841 42.84 3.32 26.35
C GLY A 841 43.44 3.25 24.95
N ASN A 842 43.49 4.34 24.19
CA ASN A 842 44.00 4.35 22.81
C ASN A 842 45.52 4.57 22.73
N ILE A 843 46.14 5.06 23.81
CA ILE A 843 47.59 5.10 23.97
C ILE A 843 47.99 4.12 25.06
N MET A 844 49.01 3.32 24.77
CA MET A 844 49.60 2.39 25.72
C MET A 844 51.10 2.66 25.83
N ILE A 845 51.57 2.90 27.05
CA ILE A 845 52.99 2.93 27.37
C ILE A 845 53.39 1.50 27.74
N VAL A 846 54.44 1.01 27.09
CA VAL A 846 55.01 -0.31 27.33
C VAL A 846 56.43 -0.13 27.82
N LEU A 847 56.71 -0.66 29.00
CA LEU A 847 58.07 -0.73 29.52
C LEU A 847 58.74 -2.01 29.03
N SER A 848 59.98 -1.93 28.58
CA SER A 848 60.79 -3.10 28.24
C SER A 848 61.91 -3.35 29.25
N ASN A 849 62.33 -4.60 29.36
CA ASN A 849 63.46 -4.99 30.22
C ASN A 849 64.83 -4.46 29.74
N SER A 850 64.90 -3.79 28.58
CA SER A 850 66.11 -3.15 28.06
C SER A 850 66.20 -1.66 28.40
N LYS A 851 65.41 -1.21 29.40
CA LYS A 851 65.33 0.20 29.81
C LYS A 851 64.67 1.09 28.77
N THR A 852 63.80 0.57 27.90
CA THR A 852 63.13 1.40 26.88
C THR A 852 61.63 1.54 27.17
N ILE A 853 61.15 2.78 27.15
CA ILE A 853 59.73 3.15 27.20
C ILE A 853 59.25 3.25 25.75
N TYR A 854 58.22 2.49 25.39
CA TYR A 854 57.54 2.58 24.11
C TYR A 854 56.16 3.18 24.29
N SER A 855 55.79 4.16 23.46
CA SER A 855 54.41 4.61 23.34
C SER A 855 53.79 4.03 22.10
N PHE A 856 52.73 3.27 22.29
CA PHE A 856 51.89 2.74 21.24
C PHE A 856 50.61 3.56 21.12
N PHE A 857 50.18 3.83 19.90
CA PHE A 857 48.87 4.40 19.59
C PHE A 857 48.06 3.38 18.81
N TYR A 858 46.80 3.18 19.20
CA TYR A 858 45.87 2.34 18.46
C TYR A 858 45.20 3.15 17.35
N ASN A 859 45.47 2.79 16.09
CA ASN A 859 45.00 3.53 14.92
C ASN A 859 43.67 3.00 14.33
N ASN A 860 42.84 2.31 15.14
CA ASN A 860 41.67 1.51 14.75
C ASN A 860 41.92 0.21 14.01
N ILE A 861 43.15 -0.06 13.57
CA ILE A 861 43.51 -1.31 12.89
C ILE A 861 44.44 -2.11 13.81
N ASP A 862 45.57 -1.50 14.18
CA ASP A 862 46.60 -2.12 15.00
C ASP A 862 47.29 -1.08 15.91
N TRP A 863 48.17 -1.57 16.78
CA TRP A 863 49.07 -0.72 17.55
C TRP A 863 50.22 -0.24 16.67
N ILE A 864 50.56 1.05 16.74
CA ILE A 864 51.73 1.62 16.08
C ILE A 864 52.62 2.31 17.11
N ILE A 865 53.94 2.18 16.98
CA ILE A 865 54.89 2.88 17.84
C ILE A 865 54.93 4.34 17.40
N ILE A 866 54.62 5.26 18.32
CA ILE A 866 54.65 6.71 18.08
C ILE A 866 55.84 7.40 18.75
N SER A 867 56.46 6.75 19.74
CA SER A 867 57.68 7.21 20.40
C SER A 867 58.38 6.06 21.10
N SER A 868 59.70 6.14 21.20
CA SER A 868 60.49 5.34 22.13
C SER A 868 61.48 6.22 22.89
N TYR A 869 61.85 5.83 24.10
CA TYR A 869 62.84 6.54 24.91
C TYR A 869 63.56 5.57 25.84
N THR A 870 64.88 5.53 25.75
CA THR A 870 65.70 4.69 26.63
C THR A 870 66.01 5.46 27.91
N VAL A 871 65.58 4.91 29.05
CA VAL A 871 65.89 5.43 30.38
C VAL A 871 67.25 4.91 30.86
N ASN A 872 67.87 5.63 31.78
CA ASN A 872 69.24 5.34 32.23
C ASN A 872 69.32 4.31 33.38
N PHE A 873 68.25 3.58 33.68
CA PHE A 873 68.18 2.66 34.83
C PHE A 873 67.34 1.42 34.53
N ASP A 874 67.54 0.38 35.33
CA ASP A 874 66.78 -0.87 35.22
C ASP A 874 65.34 -0.65 35.70
N ILE A 875 64.39 -0.81 34.78
CA ILE A 875 62.97 -0.81 35.11
C ILE A 875 62.65 -2.19 35.69
N PRO A 876 62.24 -2.29 36.97
CA PRO A 876 61.96 -3.59 37.57
C PRO A 876 60.82 -4.29 36.81
N PRO A 877 60.99 -5.56 36.38
CA PRO A 877 59.94 -6.30 35.67
C PRO A 877 58.73 -6.71 36.55
N TRP A 878 58.77 -6.42 37.86
CA TRP A 878 57.92 -7.03 38.87
C TRP A 878 57.55 -5.93 39.87
N TRP A 879 56.25 -5.63 40.02
CA TRP A 879 55.62 -4.62 40.92
C TRP A 879 55.65 -3.14 40.47
N PRO A 880 54.63 -2.34 40.83
CA PRO A 880 54.13 -1.22 40.05
C PRO A 880 54.59 0.05 40.76
N TRP A 881 55.89 0.31 40.78
CA TRP A 881 56.38 1.64 41.18
C TRP A 881 56.37 2.60 40.00
N VAL A 882 55.35 2.45 39.15
CA VAL A 882 55.15 3.23 37.96
C VAL A 882 53.70 3.71 37.94
N SER A 883 53.52 5.00 37.72
CA SER A 883 52.21 5.63 37.59
C SER A 883 52.24 6.60 36.41
N VAL A 884 51.18 6.63 35.62
CA VAL A 884 51.01 7.54 34.49
C VAL A 884 49.85 8.49 34.76
N SER A 885 49.95 9.75 34.34
CA SER A 885 48.86 10.72 34.37
C SER A 885 48.17 10.86 33.00
N ALA A 886 46.98 11.46 32.98
CA ALA A 886 46.28 11.83 31.75
C ALA A 886 47.07 12.84 30.92
N ASP A 887 47.77 13.76 31.58
CA ASP A 887 48.60 14.80 30.96
C ASP A 887 49.98 14.30 30.51
N CYS A 888 50.08 12.99 30.23
CA CYS A 888 51.25 12.34 29.66
C CYS A 888 52.52 12.49 30.52
N MET A 889 52.38 12.47 31.85
CA MET A 889 53.51 12.31 32.76
C MET A 889 53.64 10.86 33.22
N LEU A 890 54.87 10.42 33.38
CA LEU A 890 55.22 9.10 33.90
C LEU A 890 56.13 9.29 35.12
N LEU A 891 55.74 8.67 36.21
CA LEU A 891 56.48 8.62 37.47
C LEU A 891 57.00 7.21 37.67
N THR A 892 58.30 7.07 37.93
CA THR A 892 58.94 5.79 38.26
C THR A 892 59.76 5.91 39.53
N SER A 893 59.97 4.81 40.25
CA SER A 893 61.00 4.70 41.29
C SER A 893 62.11 3.72 40.88
N THR A 894 63.32 3.91 41.41
CA THR A 894 64.51 3.10 41.08
C THR A 894 64.72 1.90 42.01
N LEU A 895 65.25 0.79 41.48
CA LEU A 895 65.93 -0.29 42.25
C LEU A 895 67.36 -0.55 41.69
N PRO A 896 68.37 -0.95 42.52
CA PRO A 896 68.32 -1.30 43.95
C PRO A 896 69.14 -0.40 44.92
N MET A 897 68.60 -0.25 46.15
CA MET A 897 69.23 -0.37 47.49
C MET A 897 70.33 0.57 48.05
N SER A 898 70.66 1.72 47.47
CA SER A 898 71.47 2.72 48.25
C SER A 898 70.94 4.15 48.22
N ASN A 899 70.33 4.59 47.12
CA ASN A 899 69.65 5.88 47.02
C ASN A 899 68.38 5.73 46.17
N SER A 900 67.22 5.69 46.80
CA SER A 900 65.92 5.59 46.11
C SER A 900 65.47 7.00 45.68
N TYR A 901 65.34 7.23 44.37
CA TYR A 901 64.85 8.50 43.81
C TYR A 901 63.50 8.32 43.12
N LEU A 902 62.66 9.34 43.18
CA LEU A 902 61.52 9.49 42.28
C LEU A 902 62.02 10.09 40.97
N GLN A 903 61.61 9.53 39.85
CA GLN A 903 61.97 10.01 38.53
C GLN A 903 60.74 10.40 37.75
N PHE A 904 60.83 11.56 37.13
CA PHE A 904 59.74 12.15 36.38
C PHE A 904 60.10 12.20 34.90
N TYR A 905 59.16 11.75 34.10
CA TYR A 905 59.21 11.76 32.66
C TYR A 905 57.98 12.50 32.14
N GLY A 906 58.17 13.38 31.17
CA GLY A 906 57.10 14.07 30.49
C GLY A 906 57.12 13.73 29.01
N TYR A 907 55.98 13.38 28.45
CA TYR A 907 55.83 13.33 27.01
C TYR A 907 55.67 14.76 26.50
N LYS A 908 56.57 15.23 25.63
CA LYS A 908 56.55 16.58 25.06
C LYS A 908 57.04 16.53 23.61
N ASN A 909 56.33 17.22 22.71
CA ASN A 909 56.61 17.25 21.27
C ASN A 909 56.76 15.84 20.68
N SER A 910 55.83 14.95 21.03
CA SER A 910 55.80 13.55 20.58
C SER A 910 56.98 12.68 21.03
N ALA A 911 57.75 13.09 22.03
CA ALA A 911 58.85 12.31 22.61
C ALA A 911 58.81 12.34 24.14
N TRP A 912 59.19 11.23 24.78
CA TRP A 912 59.46 11.25 26.22
C TRP A 912 60.75 12.00 26.51
N GLN A 913 60.74 12.76 27.60
CA GLN A 913 61.88 13.51 28.10
C GLN A 913 62.00 13.30 29.61
N PHE A 914 63.24 13.14 30.09
CA PHE A 914 63.51 13.17 31.52
C PHE A 914 63.32 14.59 32.07
N ILE A 915 62.59 14.71 33.17
CA ILE A 915 62.30 16.01 33.83
C ILE A 915 63.33 16.24 34.95
N ASN A 916 63.25 15.44 36.02
CA ASN A 916 64.11 15.59 37.18
C ASN A 916 64.08 14.34 38.07
N TYR A 917 65.07 14.24 38.95
CA TYR A 917 65.03 13.41 40.15
C TYR A 917 64.40 14.22 41.29
N TYR A 918 63.55 13.59 42.09
CA TYR A 918 63.01 14.24 43.28
C TYR A 918 62.95 13.27 44.47
N ASP A 919 63.02 13.84 45.67
CA ASP A 919 63.06 13.16 46.97
C ASP A 919 64.29 12.24 47.16
N THR A 920 65.34 12.79 47.78
CA THR A 920 66.55 12.05 48.20
C THR A 920 66.48 11.62 49.68
N ALA A 921 65.34 11.83 50.35
CA ALA A 921 65.28 11.90 51.82
C ALA A 921 65.27 10.53 52.52
N TYR A 922 65.49 9.44 51.78
CA TYR A 922 65.54 8.07 52.29
C TYR A 922 66.98 7.55 52.32
N GLN A 923 67.89 8.36 52.85
CA GLN A 923 69.23 7.87 53.20
C GLN A 923 69.12 6.77 54.26
N TYR A 924 69.94 5.75 54.07
CA TYR A 924 70.05 4.52 54.86
C TYR A 924 69.91 4.76 56.37
N MET A 925 68.78 4.39 56.97
CA MET A 925 68.63 4.35 58.43
C MET A 925 68.68 2.91 58.90
N ASP A 926 69.69 2.58 59.74
CA ASP A 926 69.77 1.36 60.56
C ASP A 926 69.56 0.00 59.85
N GLY A 927 70.24 -0.24 58.72
CA GLY A 927 70.33 -1.60 58.14
C GLY A 927 69.01 -2.15 57.58
N ALA A 928 67.95 -1.35 57.52
CA ALA A 928 66.68 -1.69 56.90
C ALA A 928 66.69 -1.31 55.42
N TYR A 929 66.31 -2.25 54.55
CA TYR A 929 66.21 -2.01 53.12
C TYR A 929 65.12 -0.98 52.79
N ASN A 930 65.53 0.20 52.33
CA ASN A 930 64.64 1.29 51.86
C ASN A 930 64.21 1.08 50.39
N SER A 931 63.78 -0.13 50.06
CA SER A 931 63.65 -0.61 48.68
C SER A 931 62.24 -0.54 48.08
N SER A 932 61.27 0.15 48.70
CA SER A 932 59.87 0.08 48.25
C SER A 932 59.08 1.39 48.43
N ASN A 933 59.45 2.44 47.70
CA ASN A 933 58.58 3.62 47.61
C ASN A 933 57.37 3.29 46.73
N VAL A 934 56.18 3.20 47.35
CA VAL A 934 54.92 3.13 46.60
C VAL A 934 54.54 4.56 46.22
N VAL A 935 54.29 4.75 44.92
CA VAL A 935 54.13 6.06 44.32
C VAL A 935 52.87 6.11 43.48
N CYS A 936 52.27 7.29 43.37
CA CYS A 936 51.15 7.54 42.47
C CYS A 936 51.18 9.01 42.05
N ILE A 937 50.88 9.27 40.78
CA ILE A 937 50.66 10.61 40.24
C ILE A 937 49.16 10.83 40.04
N SER A 938 48.67 12.05 40.31
CA SER A 938 47.28 12.43 40.03
C SER A 938 46.98 12.34 38.53
N GLY A 939 45.70 12.14 38.20
CA GLY A 939 45.25 12.09 36.81
C GLY A 939 45.58 13.37 36.04
N ASN A 940 45.44 14.53 36.66
CA ASN A 940 45.84 15.82 36.07
C ASN A 940 47.37 16.07 36.06
N GLY A 941 48.20 15.09 36.44
CA GLY A 941 49.65 15.20 36.40
C GLY A 941 50.29 16.24 37.34
N LYS A 942 49.53 16.90 38.21
CA LYS A 942 50.02 18.00 39.05
C LYS A 942 50.46 17.59 40.45
N TYR A 943 50.12 16.41 40.91
CA TYR A 943 50.38 15.99 42.29
C TYR A 943 50.92 14.57 42.35
N VAL A 944 51.80 14.33 43.30
CA VAL A 944 52.48 13.04 43.46
C VAL A 944 52.48 12.67 44.92
N ILE A 945 52.07 11.45 45.25
CA ILE A 945 52.22 10.87 46.57
C ILE A 945 53.40 9.91 46.58
N SER A 946 54.21 10.00 47.64
CA SER A 946 55.29 9.08 47.96
C SER A 946 55.10 8.58 49.40
N SER A 947 55.03 7.27 49.57
CA SER A 947 54.80 6.65 50.89
C SER A 947 56.06 6.50 51.74
N GLY A 948 57.24 6.46 51.10
CA GLY A 948 58.49 6.46 51.84
C GLY A 948 58.85 5.23 52.64
N SER A 949 58.23 4.07 52.40
CA SER A 949 58.30 2.93 53.32
C SER A 949 59.25 1.84 52.86
N GLY A 950 60.30 1.57 53.64
CA GLY A 950 61.00 0.28 53.69
C GLY A 950 60.23 -0.78 54.47
N TRP A 951 60.65 -2.03 54.34
CA TRP A 951 60.06 -3.17 55.04
C TRP A 951 60.35 -3.09 56.55
N SER A 952 59.33 -3.33 57.38
CA SER A 952 59.46 -3.43 58.84
C SER A 952 59.97 -2.16 59.55
N LEU A 953 59.68 -0.97 58.99
CA LEU A 953 59.99 0.30 59.66
C LEU A 953 58.98 0.59 60.80
N PRO A 954 59.43 1.19 61.92
CA PRO A 954 58.56 1.73 62.95
C PRO A 954 57.54 2.74 62.36
N LEU A 955 56.29 2.73 62.85
CA LEU A 955 55.22 3.62 62.35
C LEU A 955 55.59 5.10 62.38
N ASN A 956 56.30 5.53 63.42
CA ASN A 956 56.76 6.91 63.62
C ASN A 956 57.82 7.34 62.60
N SER A 957 58.47 6.40 61.90
CA SER A 957 59.43 6.68 60.83
C SER A 957 58.78 6.83 59.46
N ILE A 958 57.49 6.51 59.33
CA ILE A 958 56.75 6.67 58.07
C ILE A 958 56.35 8.13 57.91
N ARG A 959 56.66 8.71 56.75
CA ARG A 959 56.26 10.06 56.37
C ARG A 959 55.58 9.98 55.02
N ILE A 960 54.28 10.21 55.00
CA ILE A 960 53.54 10.37 53.74
C ILE A 960 53.80 11.79 53.26
N ARG A 961 54.38 11.89 52.06
CA ARG A 961 54.68 13.16 51.41
C ARG A 961 53.91 13.26 50.11
N ILE A 962 53.34 14.44 49.89
CA ILE A 962 52.66 14.77 48.65
C ILE A 962 53.37 16.00 48.10
N TYR A 963 53.67 15.98 46.81
CA TYR A 963 54.33 17.08 46.12
C TYR A 963 53.42 17.61 45.03
N GLN A 964 53.36 18.94 44.90
CA GLN A 964 52.81 19.63 43.75
C GLN A 964 53.93 19.86 42.72
N ILE A 965 53.60 19.57 41.48
CA ILE A 965 54.41 19.72 40.28
C ILE A 965 54.12 21.09 39.69
N ASN A 966 55.14 21.95 39.59
CA ASN A 966 55.01 23.33 39.12
C ASN A 966 55.64 23.55 37.74
#